data_AF-A0A6P7G550-F1
#
_entry.id   AF-A0A6P7G550-F1
#
_cell.length_a   1.000
_cell.length_b   1.000
_cell.length_c   1.000
_cell.angle_alpha   90.00
_cell.angle_beta   90.00
_cell.angle_gamma   90.00
#
_symmetry.space_group_name_H-M   'P 1'
#
loop_
_entity.id
_entity.type
_entity.pdbx_description
1 polymer ?
#
loop_
_entity_poly.entity_id
_entity_poly.type
_entity_poly.pdbx_seq_one_letter_code
_entity_poly.pdbx_strand_id
1 'polypeptide(L)'
;MKNCQVQDKHQAYKPTNPTKETGENNSVQYLNYGEEDQMEIQGFIYSNLKSKLCIIFYILTLGTLRLFFHWYPHLHIKSTHTRSDLKTADKVLVTDIYRKYKSYFVKDIKTIQASSLSTGKQNEDNILECNTCDGKQKRLYQARIIKCKKLLYVWDDDTNSFVKLAGFDKGITRSKLHSFKGQTEDKQVTKRILYGNNEISVPVQTVMTLILLEALTPFYMFQLFSLIVWLAESYFYYTIAIIIMSFVGISTSVLQTRKNQENLRGTVNYVDRAIVCRGDEIYEEVPTTELVPGDLVIIPPEGCEMQCDAVLLTGTCVVNESMLTGESVPITKTPLPEDNFRFQLNENVNHTLFCGTKIIQTKSKENERVFAVVIRTGYLTTKGELVRSILYPPPADFKFETDSYKFIGILFLIAILGVIYTIVSKSTRQIKAVEILIKALDIFTIAVPPALPAAMTVGKLYALNRLKNKQIFCINSRVINVSGSVDCICFDKTGTLTEDELDMWGIVPVNSNGVKTSLKDVQALPSTSDLFRGMATCHSLSIIHGILGGDPLDIKMFESTGWILYDSIDRTKHHHITVRPNLDVGVDNIPEINIVKQFQFSSHLQRMSVIVRCSDTGHFTAFCKGSPEMIMALSKPSSMPSNLISKVHEYTVQGYRVIALSKKCLDSTREEEVIKLLREDVERDLEFCGLIILENKLKPQTAGIINMLNEANLKVVMITGDNLQTGVHIAKECGMVKPNHNIIEVSAEEPTECSIASISYKIISQAIMMVKYDNHFDIEKNLRKDYVFAVTGKSWANIVKYFPQLVPKIVTKGVIFARMSGMQKQHLVEEFKNLGYYVAMCGDGANDCGALKAAHVGISLSEAESSVASPFTSKIQDISCVPQVIKEGRAALITSFGIFKIMLCYSLIEFSTVMILYNIDGNMTSFQFLFIDICLILNFASFFGMTKAHETLDKVPPANSLMGFIPILSMSFYLILSVFFQLVGYYWIQTYDWFKPFVYNHKDDTFLISYENFAVYHVSVFQYITMCIVFSKGKPYRKPLYTNIPFTLSLILTTVLCVWIALHPTDWVNKIMELIVTPMEGRYAVIIIAVINFLVCMIFEDIIVDYFVSKIIAPRFRNIDKSNKQYLKVAKDLNSDINWPSISDKETVILNDFSRDGILNGVVNNGYIDHENSVITKC
;
A
#
# COMPACT_ATOMS: atom_id res chain seq x y z
N MET A 1 -18.00 55.83 14.10
CA MET A 1 -18.13 56.43 12.75
C MET A 1 -16.87 56.13 11.95
N LYS A 2 -17.08 55.80 10.67
CA LYS A 2 -16.16 55.35 9.60
C LYS A 2 -15.77 53.86 9.61
N ASN A 3 -16.45 53.18 8.70
CA ASN A 3 -16.34 51.79 8.25
C ASN A 3 -14.90 51.42 7.85
N CYS A 4 -14.38 50.34 8.44
CA CYS A 4 -13.37 49.50 7.81
C CYS A 4 -14.01 48.12 7.60
N GLN A 5 -14.53 47.89 6.38
CA GLN A 5 -14.82 46.55 5.90
C GLN A 5 -13.50 45.82 5.72
N VAL A 6 -13.23 44.86 6.60
CA VAL A 6 -12.19 43.85 6.38
C VAL A 6 -12.70 42.92 5.27
N GLN A 7 -12.28 43.17 4.04
CA GLN A 7 -12.41 42.20 2.96
C GLN A 7 -11.44 41.04 3.23
N ASP A 8 -12.00 39.85 3.45
CA ASP A 8 -11.29 38.58 3.51
C ASP A 8 -10.39 38.38 2.29
N LYS A 9 -9.09 38.66 2.46
CA LYS A 9 -8.02 38.22 1.56
C LYS A 9 -7.46 36.88 2.02
N HIS A 10 -8.28 35.84 2.01
CA HIS A 10 -7.82 34.46 1.86
C HIS A 10 -8.19 33.97 0.45
N GLN A 11 -7.62 34.61 -0.57
CA GLN A 11 -7.39 33.93 -1.83
C GLN A 11 -6.18 33.01 -1.62
N ALA A 12 -6.45 31.73 -1.36
CA ALA A 12 -5.46 30.69 -1.51
C ALA A 12 -4.85 30.83 -2.92
N TYR A 13 -3.55 31.12 -2.98
CA TYR A 13 -2.78 31.16 -4.21
C TYR A 13 -2.87 29.77 -4.84
N LYS A 14 -3.69 29.62 -5.89
CA LYS A 14 -3.76 28.37 -6.65
C LYS A 14 -2.58 28.32 -7.60
N PRO A 15 -1.84 27.20 -7.66
CA PRO A 15 -0.81 27.03 -8.67
C PRO A 15 -1.47 26.98 -10.06
N THR A 16 -1.28 28.03 -10.86
CA THR A 16 -1.76 28.07 -12.25
C THR A 16 -0.84 27.24 -13.14
N ASN A 17 -1.41 26.45 -14.06
CA ASN A 17 -0.66 25.70 -15.07
C ASN A 17 0.31 26.65 -15.82
N PRO A 18 1.64 26.43 -15.79
CA PRO A 18 2.58 27.30 -16.47
C PRO A 18 2.40 27.13 -17.98
N THR A 19 1.78 28.12 -18.63
CA THR A 19 1.52 28.09 -20.08
C THR A 19 1.94 29.37 -20.78
N LYS A 20 2.69 30.26 -20.12
CA LYS A 20 3.21 31.45 -20.76
C LYS A 20 4.69 31.57 -20.45
N GLU A 21 5.48 31.74 -21.51
CA GLU A 21 6.92 32.02 -21.52
C GLU A 21 7.84 30.79 -21.58
N THR A 22 7.93 30.18 -22.77
CA THR A 22 9.20 29.99 -23.52
C THR A 22 8.88 29.31 -24.85
N GLY A 23 9.27 29.93 -25.97
CA GLY A 23 9.19 29.33 -27.30
C GLY A 23 10.08 28.09 -27.40
N GLU A 24 9.65 27.12 -28.21
CA GLU A 24 10.31 25.83 -28.50
C GLU A 24 10.11 24.68 -27.50
N ASN A 25 8.84 24.29 -27.32
CA ASN A 25 8.36 22.90 -27.41
C ASN A 25 6.87 22.88 -27.04
N ASN A 26 6.00 22.41 -27.94
CA ASN A 26 4.54 22.35 -27.71
C ASN A 26 4.23 21.83 -26.29
N SER A 27 3.47 22.64 -25.55
CA SER A 27 3.28 22.60 -24.10
C SER A 27 2.72 21.26 -23.61
N VAL A 28 3.40 20.65 -22.65
CA VAL A 28 2.84 19.55 -21.87
C VAL A 28 1.88 20.15 -20.84
N GLN A 29 0.61 19.79 -20.90
CA GLN A 29 -0.37 20.17 -19.87
C GLN A 29 -0.45 19.08 -18.80
N TYR A 30 -0.96 19.44 -17.62
CA TYR A 30 -1.15 18.52 -16.50
C TYR A 30 -2.62 18.42 -16.09
N LEU A 31 -3.07 17.18 -15.82
CA LEU A 31 -4.27 16.89 -15.05
C LEU A 31 -3.91 16.86 -13.56
N ASN A 32 -4.80 17.37 -12.71
CA ASN A 32 -4.63 17.42 -11.25
C ASN A 32 -3.28 18.04 -10.82
N TYR A 33 -2.93 19.19 -11.41
CA TYR A 33 -1.65 19.85 -11.13
C TYR A 33 -1.49 20.17 -9.64
N GLY A 34 -0.37 19.73 -9.04
CA GLY A 34 -0.09 19.92 -7.62
C GLY A 34 -0.83 18.97 -6.66
N GLU A 35 -1.61 18.00 -7.18
CA GLU A 35 -2.18 16.90 -6.38
C GLU A 35 -1.29 15.63 -6.50
N GLU A 36 -1.42 14.69 -5.57
CA GLU A 36 -0.65 13.42 -5.57
C GLU A 36 -0.84 12.59 -6.86
N ASP A 37 -1.98 12.75 -7.55
CA ASP A 37 -2.33 12.05 -8.79
C ASP A 37 -2.12 12.92 -10.05
N GLN A 38 -1.12 13.80 -10.03
CA GLN A 38 -0.71 14.61 -11.18
C GLN A 38 -0.34 13.71 -12.38
N MET A 39 -0.93 14.00 -13.53
CA MET A 39 -0.67 13.28 -14.79
C MET A 39 -0.40 14.25 -15.93
N GLU A 40 0.57 13.94 -16.78
CA GLU A 40 0.81 14.68 -18.02
C GLU A 40 -0.25 14.31 -19.06
N ILE A 41 -0.75 15.27 -19.83
CA ILE A 41 -1.71 15.04 -20.91
C ILE A 41 -1.24 15.68 -22.22
N GLN A 42 -1.36 14.90 -23.31
CA GLN A 42 -0.97 15.31 -24.66
C GLN A 42 -2.09 15.02 -25.66
N GLY A 43 -2.40 15.99 -26.53
CA GLY A 43 -3.42 15.88 -27.57
C GLY A 43 -2.89 15.27 -28.87
N PHE A 44 -3.72 14.45 -29.52
CA PHE A 44 -3.44 13.80 -30.80
C PHE A 44 -4.65 13.88 -31.73
N ILE A 45 -4.40 14.23 -32.99
CA ILE A 45 -5.40 14.27 -34.06
C ILE A 45 -5.12 13.16 -35.08
N TYR A 46 -6.18 12.57 -35.63
CA TYR A 46 -6.05 11.47 -36.59
C TYR A 46 -5.34 11.91 -37.87
N SER A 47 -4.36 11.12 -38.32
CA SER A 47 -3.61 11.39 -39.56
C SER A 47 -3.83 10.26 -40.57
N ASN A 48 -4.43 10.60 -41.71
CA ASN A 48 -4.74 9.66 -42.79
C ASN A 48 -3.49 9.00 -43.37
N LEU A 49 -2.42 9.77 -43.62
CA LEU A 49 -1.19 9.27 -44.24
C LEU A 49 -0.49 8.25 -43.32
N LYS A 50 -0.29 8.65 -42.06
CA LYS A 50 0.35 7.82 -41.03
C LYS A 50 -0.42 6.52 -40.78
N SER A 51 -1.74 6.60 -40.67
CA SER A 51 -2.58 5.43 -40.46
C SER A 51 -2.56 4.47 -41.64
N LYS A 52 -2.58 4.97 -42.89
CA LYS A 52 -2.41 4.12 -44.09
C LYS A 52 -1.05 3.43 -44.12
N LEU A 53 0.05 4.15 -43.83
CA LEU A 53 1.38 3.55 -43.71
C LEU A 53 1.41 2.46 -42.63
N CYS A 54 0.81 2.73 -41.48
CA CYS A 54 0.71 1.78 -40.38
C CYS A 54 -0.02 0.49 -40.80
N ILE A 55 -1.13 0.62 -41.54
CA ILE A 55 -1.88 -0.53 -42.08
C ILE A 55 -1.05 -1.31 -43.12
N ILE A 56 -0.32 -0.63 -44.00
CA ILE A 56 0.60 -1.29 -44.94
C ILE A 56 1.63 -2.11 -44.18
N PHE A 57 2.23 -1.54 -43.12
CA PHE A 57 3.15 -2.30 -42.28
C PHE A 57 2.47 -3.43 -41.51
N TYR A 58 1.20 -3.31 -41.11
CA TYR A 58 0.45 -4.43 -40.53
C TYR A 58 0.33 -5.59 -41.50
N ILE A 59 0.04 -5.31 -42.78
CA ILE A 59 -0.06 -6.33 -43.81
C ILE A 59 1.31 -6.95 -44.10
N LEU A 60 2.35 -6.12 -44.28
CA LEU A 60 3.72 -6.59 -44.55
C LEU A 60 4.29 -7.45 -43.42
N THR A 61 3.90 -7.16 -42.18
CA THR A 61 4.37 -7.87 -40.99
C THR A 61 3.44 -8.99 -40.53
N LEU A 62 2.41 -9.33 -41.33
CA LEU A 62 1.37 -10.31 -41.00
C LEU A 62 0.73 -10.07 -39.62
N GLY A 63 0.60 -8.80 -39.22
CA GLY A 63 -0.01 -8.38 -37.97
C GLY A 63 0.91 -8.33 -36.75
N THR A 64 2.18 -8.74 -36.86
CA THR A 64 3.13 -8.70 -35.72
C THR A 64 3.39 -7.27 -35.21
N LEU A 65 3.42 -6.27 -36.10
CA LEU A 65 3.52 -4.87 -35.69
C LEU A 65 2.29 -4.40 -34.90
N ARG A 66 1.10 -4.91 -35.23
CA ARG A 66 -0.14 -4.60 -34.49
C ARG A 66 -0.09 -5.18 -33.08
N LEU A 67 0.48 -6.38 -32.93
CA LEU A 67 0.72 -7.01 -31.62
C LEU A 67 1.73 -6.19 -30.79
N PHE A 68 2.81 -5.72 -31.40
CA PHE A 68 3.76 -4.83 -30.73
C PHE A 68 3.09 -3.54 -30.21
N PHE A 69 2.22 -2.95 -31.02
CA PHE A 69 1.43 -1.77 -30.62
C PHE A 69 0.36 -2.04 -29.57
N HIS A 70 -0.11 -3.29 -29.44
CA HIS A 70 -0.97 -3.69 -28.33
C HIS A 70 -0.23 -3.60 -26.99
N TRP A 71 1.04 -4.01 -26.93
CA TRP A 71 1.88 -3.88 -25.73
C TRP A 71 2.35 -2.45 -25.47
N TYR A 72 2.59 -1.68 -26.53
CA TYR A 72 3.06 -0.30 -26.46
C TYR A 72 2.07 0.69 -27.11
N PRO A 73 0.91 0.95 -26.49
CA PRO A 73 -0.15 1.79 -27.07
C PRO A 73 0.29 3.24 -27.31
N HIS A 74 1.27 3.73 -26.55
CA HIS A 74 1.82 5.08 -26.74
C HIS A 74 2.67 5.20 -28.03
N LEU A 75 3.26 4.11 -28.52
CA LEU A 75 3.93 4.09 -29.83
C LEU A 75 2.88 4.00 -30.94
N HIS A 76 1.81 3.24 -30.72
CA HIS A 76 0.71 3.12 -31.68
C HIS A 76 0.08 4.48 -32.01
N ILE A 77 -0.23 5.29 -30.99
CA ILE A 77 -0.82 6.62 -31.21
C ILE A 77 0.15 7.55 -31.94
N LYS A 78 1.45 7.51 -31.63
CA LYS A 78 2.47 8.31 -32.34
C LYS A 78 2.62 7.92 -33.82
N SER A 79 2.40 6.65 -34.13
CA SER A 79 2.48 6.08 -35.48
C SER A 79 1.22 6.28 -36.32
N THR A 80 0.06 6.51 -35.71
CA THR A 80 -1.23 6.68 -36.41
C THR A 80 -1.75 8.12 -36.39
N HIS A 81 -1.40 8.89 -35.36
CA HIS A 81 -1.87 10.26 -35.12
C HIS A 81 -0.70 11.25 -35.15
N THR A 82 -1.02 12.54 -35.26
CA THR A 82 -0.09 13.66 -35.13
C THR A 82 -0.38 14.44 -33.87
N ARG A 83 0.66 14.98 -33.22
CA ARG A 83 0.49 15.79 -32.00
C ARG A 83 -0.30 17.04 -32.36
N SER A 84 -1.29 17.37 -31.54
CA SER A 84 -2.16 18.54 -31.72
C SER A 84 -2.44 19.21 -30.38
N ASP A 85 -3.01 20.41 -30.43
CA ASP A 85 -3.56 21.06 -29.25
C ASP A 85 -4.73 20.25 -28.68
N LEU A 86 -4.92 20.30 -27.36
CA LEU A 86 -5.99 19.57 -26.68
C LEU A 86 -7.39 20.05 -27.08
N LYS A 87 -7.50 21.29 -27.56
CA LYS A 87 -8.74 21.85 -28.08
C LYS A 87 -9.23 21.15 -29.35
N THR A 88 -8.34 20.67 -30.21
CA THR A 88 -8.68 20.04 -31.50
C THR A 88 -8.39 18.54 -31.54
N ALA A 89 -7.84 17.98 -30.46
CA ALA A 89 -7.50 16.56 -30.38
C ALA A 89 -8.74 15.64 -30.45
N ASP A 90 -8.56 14.49 -31.10
CA ASP A 90 -9.53 13.37 -31.12
C ASP A 90 -9.25 12.37 -30.01
N LYS A 91 -7.95 12.17 -29.71
CA LYS A 91 -7.44 11.27 -28.68
C LYS A 91 -6.45 12.00 -27.80
N VAL A 92 -6.32 11.52 -26.57
CA VAL A 92 -5.28 11.97 -25.65
C VAL A 92 -4.40 10.82 -25.18
N LEU A 93 -3.13 11.15 -24.96
CA LEU A 93 -2.20 10.32 -24.22
C LEU A 93 -2.04 10.94 -22.83
N VAL A 94 -2.49 10.22 -21.81
CA VAL A 94 -2.27 10.57 -20.41
C VAL A 94 -1.09 9.74 -19.91
N THR A 95 -0.04 10.42 -19.44
CA THR A 95 1.15 9.81 -18.84
C THR A 95 1.16 10.05 -17.35
N ASP A 96 1.04 8.97 -16.60
CA ASP A 96 1.09 8.96 -15.15
C ASP A 96 2.53 8.67 -14.71
N ILE A 97 3.15 9.64 -14.02
CA ILE A 97 4.55 9.58 -13.63
C ILE A 97 4.62 9.32 -12.13
N TYR A 98 4.97 8.09 -11.78
CA TYR A 98 5.24 7.72 -10.39
C TYR A 98 6.75 7.49 -10.22
N ARG A 99 7.44 8.47 -9.63
CA ARG A 99 8.91 8.49 -9.49
C ARG A 99 9.62 8.34 -10.84
N LYS A 100 10.20 7.16 -11.12
CA LYS A 100 10.89 6.84 -12.39
C LYS A 100 10.00 6.08 -13.38
N TYR A 101 8.83 5.65 -12.95
CA TYR A 101 7.92 4.82 -13.74
C TYR A 101 6.90 5.68 -14.47
N LYS A 102 6.69 5.36 -15.75
CA LYS A 102 5.69 6.01 -16.60
C LYS A 102 4.64 4.99 -17.00
N SER A 103 3.39 5.25 -16.63
CA SER A 103 2.23 4.49 -17.12
C SER A 103 1.51 5.30 -18.19
N TYR A 104 1.16 4.65 -19.30
CA TYR A 104 0.57 5.32 -20.46
C TYR A 104 -0.89 4.91 -20.63
N PHE A 105 -1.79 5.89 -20.71
CA PHE A 105 -3.21 5.69 -20.95
C PHE A 105 -3.65 6.45 -22.19
N VAL A 106 -4.01 5.71 -23.24
CA VAL A 106 -4.62 6.30 -24.44
C VAL A 106 -6.14 6.35 -24.24
N LYS A 107 -6.75 7.53 -24.41
CA LYS A 107 -8.20 7.74 -24.24
C LYS A 107 -8.77 8.54 -25.41
N ASP A 108 -10.00 8.19 -25.78
CA ASP A 108 -10.77 8.93 -26.78
C ASP A 108 -11.49 10.12 -26.11
N ILE A 109 -11.52 11.27 -26.79
CA ILE A 109 -12.33 12.42 -26.38
C ILE A 109 -13.75 12.18 -26.85
N LYS A 110 -14.71 12.19 -25.92
CA LYS A 110 -16.14 12.11 -26.24
C LYS A 110 -16.78 13.48 -26.11
N THR A 111 -17.72 13.78 -26.99
CA THR A 111 -18.44 15.05 -26.99
C THR A 111 -19.90 14.77 -26.68
N ILE A 112 -20.38 15.28 -25.55
CA ILE A 112 -21.77 15.16 -25.12
C ILE A 112 -22.48 16.45 -25.50
N GLN A 113 -23.61 16.34 -26.21
CA GLN A 113 -24.50 17.47 -26.51
C GLN A 113 -25.74 17.39 -25.63
N ALA A 114 -26.25 18.55 -25.21
CA ALA A 114 -27.49 18.62 -24.45
C ALA A 114 -28.74 18.30 -25.32
N SER A 115 -28.64 18.26 -26.65
CA SER A 115 -29.76 17.99 -27.56
C SER A 115 -30.10 16.51 -27.75
N SER A 116 -29.23 15.57 -27.35
CA SER A 116 -29.55 14.13 -27.31
C SER A 116 -30.53 13.75 -26.17
N LEU A 117 -31.06 14.74 -25.44
CA LEU A 117 -31.91 14.57 -24.26
C LEU A 117 -33.41 14.39 -24.53
N SER A 118 -33.92 14.58 -25.75
CA SER A 118 -35.38 14.59 -25.94
C SER A 118 -35.95 13.22 -26.33
N THR A 119 -36.52 12.52 -25.35
CA THR A 119 -37.79 11.83 -25.59
C THR A 119 -38.87 12.89 -25.85
N GLY A 120 -38.93 13.39 -27.09
CA GLY A 120 -40.13 13.97 -27.68
C GLY A 120 -40.57 15.40 -27.30
N LYS A 121 -39.90 16.13 -26.40
CA LYS A 121 -40.19 17.57 -26.18
C LYS A 121 -38.92 18.42 -26.29
N GLN A 122 -38.89 19.29 -27.30
CA GLN A 122 -37.88 20.34 -27.43
C GLN A 122 -38.25 21.48 -26.48
N ASN A 123 -37.59 21.57 -25.32
CA ASN A 123 -37.58 22.79 -24.51
C ASN A 123 -36.23 23.50 -24.70
N GLU A 124 -36.25 24.84 -24.71
CA GLU A 124 -35.09 25.73 -24.89
C GLU A 124 -34.10 25.73 -23.70
N ASP A 125 -34.37 24.93 -22.65
CA ASP A 125 -33.60 24.87 -21.40
C ASP A 125 -32.60 23.68 -21.30
N ASN A 126 -32.18 23.09 -22.42
CA ASN A 126 -31.22 21.99 -22.42
C ASN A 126 -29.78 22.50 -22.16
N ILE A 127 -29.46 22.80 -20.91
CA ILE A 127 -28.15 23.27 -20.44
C ILE A 127 -27.55 22.25 -19.46
N LEU A 128 -26.32 21.80 -19.71
CA LEU A 128 -25.57 20.96 -18.77
C LEU A 128 -24.99 21.85 -17.67
N GLU A 129 -25.49 21.69 -16.44
CA GLU A 129 -24.92 22.33 -15.26
C GLU A 129 -23.88 21.42 -14.59
N CYS A 130 -22.67 21.92 -14.40
CA CYS A 130 -21.59 21.18 -13.75
C CYS A 130 -20.77 22.02 -12.80
N ASN A 131 -20.20 21.37 -11.80
CA ASN A 131 -19.25 21.99 -10.88
C ASN A 131 -17.84 21.54 -11.27
N THR A 132 -16.93 22.50 -11.48
CA THR A 132 -15.52 22.18 -11.66
C THR A 132 -14.80 22.16 -10.31
N CYS A 133 -13.65 21.47 -10.22
CA CYS A 133 -12.84 21.45 -8.99
C CYS A 133 -12.38 22.84 -8.52
N ASP A 134 -12.47 23.86 -9.38
CA ASP A 134 -12.23 25.25 -9.04
C ASP A 134 -13.34 25.91 -8.22
N GLY A 135 -14.46 25.23 -8.02
CA GLY A 135 -15.65 25.76 -7.33
C GLY A 135 -16.51 26.66 -8.21
N LYS A 136 -16.29 26.66 -9.53
CA LYS A 136 -17.11 27.40 -10.50
C LYS A 136 -18.26 26.50 -10.98
N GLN A 137 -19.48 27.02 -10.93
CA GLN A 137 -20.61 26.45 -11.65
C GLN A 137 -20.54 26.86 -13.11
N LYS A 138 -20.56 25.90 -14.03
CA LYS A 138 -20.59 26.14 -15.47
C LYS A 138 -21.84 25.58 -16.10
N ARG A 139 -22.37 26.35 -17.05
CA ARG A 139 -23.51 26.05 -17.91
C ARG A 139 -23.00 25.79 -19.31
N LEU A 140 -23.09 24.55 -19.78
CA LEU A 140 -22.51 24.11 -21.04
C LEU A 140 -23.59 23.54 -21.96
N TYR A 141 -23.60 23.95 -23.23
CA TYR A 141 -24.47 23.32 -24.26
C TYR A 141 -23.83 22.04 -24.84
N GLN A 142 -22.50 21.99 -24.84
CA GLN A 142 -21.70 20.89 -25.35
C GLN A 142 -20.49 20.72 -24.43
N ALA A 143 -20.25 19.49 -23.97
CA ALA A 143 -19.14 19.16 -23.08
C ALA A 143 -18.22 18.13 -23.75
N ARG A 144 -16.95 18.50 -23.97
CA ARG A 144 -15.89 17.54 -24.33
C ARG A 144 -15.36 16.90 -23.07
N ILE A 145 -15.42 15.58 -22.99
CA ILE A 145 -15.10 14.82 -21.80
C ILE A 145 -14.05 13.75 -22.07
N ILE A 146 -13.24 13.47 -21.05
CA ILE A 146 -12.28 12.36 -21.03
C ILE A 146 -12.49 11.59 -19.74
N LYS A 147 -12.54 10.24 -19.83
CA LYS A 147 -12.58 9.36 -18.66
C LYS A 147 -11.21 8.71 -18.45
N CYS A 148 -10.50 9.12 -17.39
CA CYS A 148 -9.19 8.57 -17.02
C CYS A 148 -9.22 8.03 -15.57
N LYS A 149 -8.68 6.83 -15.34
CA LYS A 149 -8.73 6.14 -14.04
C LYS A 149 -10.11 6.20 -13.36
N LYS A 150 -11.19 5.99 -14.13
CA LYS A 150 -12.61 6.09 -13.72
C LYS A 150 -13.14 7.49 -13.33
N LEU A 151 -12.29 8.52 -13.26
CA LEU A 151 -12.71 9.91 -13.10
C LEU A 151 -13.08 10.56 -14.44
N LEU A 152 -13.98 11.54 -14.39
CA LEU A 152 -14.39 12.34 -15.53
C LEU A 152 -13.70 13.72 -15.49
N TYR A 153 -13.15 14.12 -16.63
CA TYR A 153 -12.58 15.43 -16.86
C TYR A 153 -13.36 16.13 -17.96
N VAL A 154 -13.70 17.39 -17.74
CA VAL A 154 -14.46 18.24 -18.66
C VAL A 154 -13.53 19.31 -19.22
N TRP A 155 -13.64 19.59 -20.51
CA TRP A 155 -12.91 20.67 -21.16
C TRP A 155 -13.37 22.03 -20.65
N ASP A 156 -12.42 22.88 -20.25
CA ASP A 156 -12.66 24.26 -19.86
C ASP A 156 -12.05 25.23 -20.89
N ASP A 157 -12.90 26.03 -21.55
CA ASP A 157 -12.49 27.04 -22.50
C ASP A 157 -11.79 28.25 -21.86
N ASP A 158 -12.04 28.55 -20.58
CA ASP A 158 -11.39 29.66 -19.87
C ASP A 158 -9.91 29.36 -19.62
N THR A 159 -9.61 28.12 -19.25
CA THR A 159 -8.26 27.65 -18.89
C THR A 159 -7.57 26.89 -20.02
N ASN A 160 -8.26 26.63 -21.14
CA ASN A 160 -7.83 25.76 -22.24
C ASN A 160 -7.23 24.43 -21.76
N SER A 161 -7.86 23.82 -20.76
CA SER A 161 -7.38 22.60 -20.12
C SER A 161 -8.53 21.68 -19.70
N PHE A 162 -8.22 20.40 -19.48
CA PHE A 162 -9.20 19.44 -18.95
C PHE A 162 -9.21 19.51 -17.41
N VAL A 163 -10.36 19.86 -16.84
CA VAL A 163 -10.55 20.04 -15.40
C VAL A 163 -11.40 18.90 -14.84
N LYS A 164 -11.03 18.39 -13.66
CA LYS A 164 -11.76 17.31 -12.98
C LYS A 164 -13.18 17.77 -12.61
N LEU A 165 -14.17 16.94 -12.92
CA LEU A 165 -15.56 17.14 -12.49
C LEU A 165 -15.62 17.01 -10.95
N ALA A 166 -16.20 18.01 -10.29
CA ALA A 166 -16.37 18.01 -8.84
C ALA A 166 -17.82 17.67 -8.45
N GLY A 167 -18.00 17.18 -7.23
CA GLY A 167 -19.33 16.99 -6.67
C GLY A 167 -20.01 18.31 -6.29
N PHE A 168 -21.10 18.18 -5.54
CA PHE A 168 -21.86 19.29 -4.95
C PHE A 168 -21.26 19.78 -3.62
N ASP A 169 -19.94 19.66 -3.47
CA ASP A 169 -19.18 19.98 -2.25
C ASP A 169 -18.26 21.20 -2.42
N LYS A 170 -17.83 21.55 -3.64
CA LYS A 170 -16.90 22.66 -3.88
C LYS A 170 -17.60 23.95 -4.31
N GLY A 171 -17.30 25.07 -3.62
CA GLY A 171 -17.72 26.41 -4.02
C GLY A 171 -19.15 26.83 -3.58
N ILE A 172 -19.79 26.06 -2.69
CA ILE A 172 -21.17 26.28 -2.23
C ILE A 172 -21.18 26.72 -0.76
N THR A 173 -22.14 27.58 -0.39
CA THR A 173 -22.38 28.01 1.00
C THR A 173 -23.36 27.07 1.72
N ARG A 174 -23.24 26.94 3.05
CA ARG A 174 -24.11 26.08 3.86
C ARG A 174 -25.58 26.51 3.78
N SER A 175 -25.86 27.82 3.81
CA SER A 175 -27.19 28.39 3.55
C SER A 175 -27.80 27.95 2.22
N LYS A 176 -26.98 27.86 1.16
CA LYS A 176 -27.46 27.41 -0.15
C LYS A 176 -27.84 25.93 -0.12
N LEU A 177 -27.13 25.08 0.63
CA LEU A 177 -27.50 23.67 0.83
C LEU A 177 -28.85 23.52 1.54
N HIS A 178 -29.13 24.34 2.57
CA HIS A 178 -30.42 24.36 3.26
C HIS A 178 -31.58 24.82 2.37
N SER A 179 -31.31 25.73 1.43
CA SER A 179 -32.34 26.22 0.49
C SER A 179 -32.78 25.21 -0.57
N PHE A 180 -32.13 24.05 -0.70
CA PHE A 180 -32.49 23.05 -1.70
C PHE A 180 -33.77 22.30 -1.35
N LYS A 181 -34.77 22.38 -2.24
CA LYS A 181 -36.06 21.68 -2.11
C LYS A 181 -36.16 20.40 -2.96
N GLY A 182 -35.03 19.82 -3.36
CA GLY A 182 -34.98 18.68 -4.28
C GLY A 182 -34.87 19.09 -5.76
N GLN A 183 -34.59 18.11 -6.63
CA GLN A 183 -34.43 18.31 -8.07
C GLN A 183 -35.59 17.72 -8.85
N THR A 184 -36.04 18.45 -9.88
CA THR A 184 -36.98 17.92 -10.87
C THR A 184 -36.34 16.78 -11.67
N GLU A 185 -37.18 15.87 -12.19
CA GLU A 185 -36.76 14.70 -12.96
C GLU A 185 -35.87 15.10 -14.16
N ASP A 186 -36.25 16.13 -14.92
CA ASP A 186 -35.47 16.63 -16.06
C ASP A 186 -34.05 17.07 -15.68
N LYS A 187 -33.90 17.76 -14.54
CA LYS A 187 -32.59 18.20 -14.05
C LYS A 187 -31.74 17.04 -13.57
N GLN A 188 -32.37 16.07 -12.90
CA GLN A 188 -31.69 14.85 -12.46
C GLN A 188 -31.17 14.04 -13.66
N VAL A 189 -32.00 13.83 -14.69
CA VAL A 189 -31.60 13.11 -15.92
C VAL A 189 -30.44 13.83 -16.63
N THR A 190 -30.51 15.16 -16.73
CA THR A 190 -29.45 15.98 -17.33
C THR A 190 -28.11 15.81 -16.58
N LYS A 191 -28.14 15.83 -15.24
CA LYS A 191 -26.94 15.57 -14.44
C LYS A 191 -26.47 14.12 -14.54
N ARG A 192 -27.36 13.16 -14.63
CA ARG A 192 -27.02 11.73 -14.75
C ARG A 192 -26.26 11.44 -16.04
N ILE A 193 -26.56 12.14 -17.13
CA ILE A 193 -25.82 12.01 -18.39
C ILE A 193 -24.35 12.47 -18.22
N LEU A 194 -24.11 13.50 -17.42
CA LEU A 194 -22.77 14.03 -17.18
C LEU A 194 -22.00 13.25 -16.11
N TYR A 195 -22.57 13.10 -14.90
CA TYR A 195 -21.93 12.41 -13.77
C TYR A 195 -21.90 10.89 -13.94
N GLY A 196 -22.81 10.34 -14.75
CA GLY A 196 -23.07 8.91 -14.85
C GLY A 196 -23.96 8.40 -13.70
N ASN A 197 -24.20 7.09 -13.72
CA ASN A 197 -24.90 6.40 -12.63
C ASN A 197 -24.03 6.34 -11.37
N ASN A 198 -24.67 6.35 -10.21
CA ASN A 198 -24.05 6.14 -8.91
C ASN A 198 -23.71 4.66 -8.69
N GLU A 199 -22.69 4.16 -9.40
CA GLU A 199 -22.19 2.80 -9.24
C GLU A 199 -20.66 2.75 -9.17
N ILE A 200 -20.13 1.90 -8.29
CA ILE A 200 -18.70 1.58 -8.21
C ILE A 200 -18.48 0.21 -8.87
N SER A 201 -18.53 0.19 -10.20
CA SER A 201 -18.47 -1.07 -10.96
C SER A 201 -17.04 -1.57 -11.19
N VAL A 202 -16.67 -2.64 -10.46
CA VAL A 202 -15.47 -3.44 -10.73
C VAL A 202 -15.70 -4.28 -11.99
N PRO A 203 -14.92 -4.09 -13.08
CA PRO A 203 -15.15 -4.81 -14.32
C PRO A 203 -14.75 -6.28 -14.16
N VAL A 204 -15.72 -7.19 -14.28
CA VAL A 204 -15.46 -8.63 -14.39
C VAL A 204 -15.36 -8.97 -15.88
N GLN A 205 -14.18 -9.39 -16.30
CA GLN A 205 -13.93 -9.74 -17.69
C GLN A 205 -14.44 -11.16 -17.96
N THR A 206 -14.90 -11.41 -19.20
CA THR A 206 -15.32 -12.77 -19.57
C THR A 206 -14.12 -13.72 -19.60
N VAL A 207 -14.35 -15.02 -19.41
CA VAL A 207 -13.26 -16.02 -19.49
C VAL A 207 -12.53 -15.91 -20.84
N MET A 208 -13.26 -15.72 -21.93
CA MET A 208 -12.67 -15.58 -23.27
C MET A 208 -11.80 -14.34 -23.40
N THR A 209 -12.23 -13.20 -22.84
CA THR A 209 -11.42 -11.98 -22.81
C THR A 209 -10.14 -12.19 -22.00
N LEU A 210 -10.23 -12.85 -20.85
CA LEU A 210 -9.07 -13.16 -20.00
C LEU A 210 -8.10 -14.13 -20.68
N ILE A 211 -8.61 -15.17 -21.33
CA ILE A 211 -7.79 -16.11 -22.12
C ILE A 211 -7.06 -15.36 -23.23
N LEU A 212 -7.75 -14.51 -23.99
CA LEU A 212 -7.12 -13.73 -25.06
C LEU A 212 -6.06 -12.76 -24.52
N LEU A 213 -6.35 -12.07 -23.43
CA LEU A 213 -5.40 -11.15 -22.80
C LEU A 213 -4.16 -11.89 -22.30
N GLU A 214 -4.34 -13.05 -21.68
CA GLU A 214 -3.26 -13.89 -21.18
C GLU A 214 -2.42 -14.47 -22.34
N ALA A 215 -3.07 -15.02 -23.37
CA ALA A 215 -2.41 -15.59 -24.54
C ALA A 215 -1.60 -14.55 -25.32
N LEU A 216 -2.05 -13.29 -25.36
CA LEU A 216 -1.35 -12.19 -26.04
C LEU A 216 -0.18 -11.62 -25.24
N THR A 217 0.15 -12.14 -24.05
CA THR A 217 1.36 -11.72 -23.34
C THR A 217 2.62 -12.10 -24.14
N PRO A 218 3.71 -11.31 -24.06
CA PRO A 218 4.92 -11.55 -24.86
C PRO A 218 5.49 -12.96 -24.74
N PHE A 219 5.31 -13.58 -23.57
CA PHE A 219 5.81 -14.91 -23.29
C PHE A 219 5.05 -16.01 -24.05
N TYR A 220 3.72 -16.04 -23.96
CA TYR A 220 2.93 -17.03 -24.71
C TYR A 220 3.01 -16.79 -26.23
N MET A 221 3.26 -15.55 -26.66
CA MET A 221 3.55 -15.25 -28.07
C MET A 221 4.91 -15.78 -28.53
N PHE A 222 5.95 -15.68 -27.68
CA PHE A 222 7.23 -16.34 -27.93
C PHE A 222 7.09 -17.87 -27.93
N GLN A 223 6.25 -18.41 -27.04
CA GLN A 223 5.96 -19.83 -27.01
C GLN A 223 5.24 -20.30 -28.28
N LEU A 224 4.26 -19.53 -28.79
CA LEU A 224 3.60 -19.83 -30.07
C LEU A 224 4.60 -19.82 -31.23
N PHE A 225 5.51 -18.84 -31.27
CA PHE A 225 6.61 -18.82 -32.22
C PHE A 225 7.47 -20.09 -32.12
N SER A 226 7.81 -20.52 -30.91
CA SER A 226 8.58 -21.75 -30.67
C SER A 226 7.86 -23.00 -31.17
N LEU A 227 6.55 -23.11 -30.93
CA LEU A 227 5.72 -24.21 -31.44
C LEU A 227 5.74 -24.29 -32.98
N ILE A 228 5.72 -23.15 -33.67
CA ILE A 228 5.80 -23.12 -35.15
C ILE A 228 7.16 -23.65 -35.63
N VAL A 229 8.25 -23.23 -34.99
CA VAL A 229 9.60 -23.69 -35.33
C VAL A 229 9.75 -25.19 -35.07
N TRP A 230 9.29 -25.69 -33.92
CA TRP A 230 9.37 -27.11 -33.57
C TRP A 230 8.51 -28.01 -34.45
N LEU A 231 7.35 -27.55 -34.92
CA LEU A 231 6.56 -28.25 -35.93
C LEU A 231 7.30 -28.34 -37.27
N ALA A 232 8.03 -27.29 -37.67
CA ALA A 232 8.85 -27.31 -38.87
C ALA A 232 10.05 -28.26 -38.74
N GLU A 233 10.60 -28.38 -37.53
CA GLU A 233 11.71 -29.28 -37.18
C GLU A 233 11.25 -30.72 -36.87
N SER A 234 9.95 -31.01 -36.99
CA SER A 234 9.33 -32.33 -36.74
C SER A 234 9.42 -32.83 -35.28
N TYR A 235 9.52 -31.93 -34.30
CA TYR A 235 9.49 -32.24 -32.85
C TYR A 235 8.06 -32.44 -32.32
N PHE A 236 7.31 -33.39 -32.89
CA PHE A 236 5.88 -33.57 -32.61
C PHE A 236 5.56 -33.89 -31.14
N TYR A 237 6.28 -34.83 -30.53
CA TYR A 237 6.03 -35.24 -29.14
C TYR A 237 6.26 -34.11 -28.14
N TYR A 238 7.36 -33.39 -28.31
CA TYR A 238 7.72 -32.26 -27.47
C TYR A 238 6.71 -31.11 -27.61
N THR A 239 6.32 -30.80 -28.85
CA THR A 239 5.30 -29.79 -29.15
C THR A 239 3.97 -30.09 -28.46
N ILE A 240 3.47 -31.34 -28.54
CA ILE A 240 2.20 -31.74 -27.91
C ILE A 240 2.24 -31.58 -26.39
N ALA A 241 3.32 -32.01 -25.75
CA ALA A 241 3.44 -31.94 -24.29
C ALA A 241 3.41 -30.48 -23.78
N ILE A 242 4.11 -29.58 -24.47
CA ILE A 242 4.15 -28.16 -24.13
C ILE A 242 2.79 -27.49 -24.34
N ILE A 243 2.04 -27.86 -25.40
CA ILE A 243 0.66 -27.37 -25.61
C ILE A 243 -0.24 -27.74 -24.42
N ILE A 244 -0.16 -28.99 -23.94
CA ILE A 244 -0.94 -29.46 -22.79
C ILE A 244 -0.58 -28.64 -21.53
N MET A 245 0.71 -28.42 -21.27
CA MET A 245 1.15 -27.65 -20.11
C MET A 245 0.69 -26.20 -20.16
N SER A 246 0.77 -25.54 -21.32
CA SER A 246 0.28 -24.17 -21.47
C SER A 246 -1.22 -24.06 -21.36
N PHE A 247 -1.97 -25.05 -21.88
CA PHE A 247 -3.41 -25.09 -21.69
C PHE A 247 -3.79 -25.15 -20.21
N VAL A 248 -3.14 -26.02 -19.42
CA VAL A 248 -3.37 -26.13 -17.97
C VAL A 248 -2.95 -24.84 -17.25
N GLY A 249 -1.80 -24.27 -17.62
CA GLY A 249 -1.27 -23.03 -17.04
C GLY A 249 -2.18 -21.82 -17.25
N ILE A 250 -2.59 -21.56 -18.50
CA ILE A 250 -3.50 -20.47 -18.87
C ILE A 250 -4.86 -20.67 -18.19
N SER A 251 -5.42 -21.89 -18.22
CA SER A 251 -6.71 -22.17 -17.59
C SER A 251 -6.69 -21.87 -16.09
N THR A 252 -5.64 -22.32 -15.38
CA THR A 252 -5.51 -22.09 -13.94
C THR A 252 -5.36 -20.58 -13.62
N SER A 253 -4.50 -19.87 -14.37
CA SER A 253 -4.28 -18.42 -14.22
C SER A 253 -5.58 -17.62 -14.43
N VAL A 254 -6.33 -17.96 -15.49
CA VAL A 254 -7.60 -17.28 -15.82
C VAL A 254 -8.67 -17.55 -14.77
N LEU A 255 -8.84 -18.80 -14.33
CA LEU A 255 -9.81 -19.14 -13.29
C LEU A 255 -9.51 -18.42 -11.97
N GLN A 256 -8.23 -18.36 -11.58
CA GLN A 256 -7.80 -17.64 -10.38
C GLN A 256 -8.04 -16.13 -10.52
N THR A 257 -7.69 -15.54 -11.67
CA THR A 257 -7.90 -14.11 -11.94
C THR A 257 -9.39 -13.76 -11.91
N ARG A 258 -10.24 -14.59 -12.51
CA ARG A 258 -11.70 -14.40 -12.50
C ARG A 258 -12.27 -14.49 -11.08
N LYS A 259 -11.89 -15.50 -10.31
CA LYS A 259 -12.33 -15.65 -8.91
C LYS A 259 -11.95 -14.42 -8.07
N ASN A 260 -10.75 -13.88 -8.29
CA ASN A 260 -10.32 -12.65 -7.62
C ASN A 260 -11.16 -11.42 -8.04
N GLN A 261 -11.51 -11.28 -9.33
CA GLN A 261 -12.40 -10.21 -9.82
C GLN A 261 -13.82 -10.33 -9.25
N GLU A 262 -14.36 -11.55 -9.18
CA GLU A 262 -15.70 -11.82 -8.62
C GLU A 262 -15.76 -11.51 -7.11
N ASN A 263 -14.74 -11.93 -6.34
CA ASN A 263 -14.65 -11.61 -4.92
C ASN A 263 -14.58 -10.09 -4.68
N LEU A 264 -13.74 -9.35 -5.41
CA LEU A 264 -13.65 -7.89 -5.29
C LEU A 264 -14.95 -7.19 -5.68
N ARG A 265 -15.66 -7.67 -6.71
CA ARG A 265 -16.95 -7.11 -7.10
C ARG A 265 -18.03 -7.35 -6.05
N GLY A 266 -18.04 -8.54 -5.44
CA GLY A 266 -19.01 -8.90 -4.40
C GLY A 266 -18.90 -8.01 -3.14
N THR A 267 -17.69 -7.54 -2.81
CA THR A 267 -17.47 -6.63 -1.67
C THR A 267 -17.88 -5.18 -1.97
N VAL A 268 -17.79 -4.73 -3.23
CA VAL A 268 -17.95 -3.30 -3.56
C VAL A 268 -19.34 -2.95 -4.10
N ASN A 269 -19.98 -3.86 -4.83
CA ASN A 269 -21.18 -3.54 -5.59
C ASN A 269 -22.45 -3.89 -4.80
N TYR A 270 -23.01 -2.89 -4.11
CA TYR A 270 -24.28 -2.97 -3.39
C TYR A 270 -25.30 -2.01 -4.03
N VAL A 271 -26.51 -2.50 -4.30
CA VAL A 271 -27.62 -1.72 -4.91
C VAL A 271 -28.83 -1.81 -3.99
N ASP A 272 -29.47 -0.67 -3.78
CA ASP A 272 -30.66 -0.54 -2.92
C ASP A 272 -31.62 0.50 -3.50
N ARG A 273 -32.69 0.83 -2.78
CA ARG A 273 -33.64 1.89 -3.14
C ARG A 273 -33.57 3.04 -2.14
N ALA A 274 -33.70 4.26 -2.65
CA ALA A 274 -33.72 5.49 -1.86
C ALA A 274 -34.94 6.33 -2.20
N ILE A 275 -35.49 7.01 -1.19
CA ILE A 275 -36.60 7.93 -1.38
C ILE A 275 -36.03 9.32 -1.63
N VAL A 276 -36.31 9.90 -2.80
CA VAL A 276 -35.89 11.24 -3.20
C VAL A 276 -37.06 12.22 -3.20
N CYS A 277 -36.78 13.48 -2.89
CA CYS A 277 -37.73 14.59 -2.98
C CYS A 277 -37.52 15.36 -4.30
N ARG A 278 -38.59 15.56 -5.07
CA ARG A 278 -38.57 16.15 -6.43
C ARG A 278 -38.96 17.64 -6.51
N GLY A 279 -39.12 18.30 -5.37
CA GLY A 279 -39.81 19.60 -5.27
C GLY A 279 -41.29 19.40 -4.90
N ASP A 280 -41.91 20.44 -4.36
CA ASP A 280 -43.33 20.48 -3.94
C ASP A 280 -43.78 19.31 -3.03
N GLU A 281 -42.89 18.81 -2.17
CA GLU A 281 -43.13 17.67 -1.27
C GLU A 281 -43.55 16.36 -1.98
N ILE A 282 -43.17 16.20 -3.24
CA ILE A 282 -43.36 14.95 -3.99
C ILE A 282 -42.21 13.99 -3.69
N TYR A 283 -42.54 12.79 -3.22
CA TYR A 283 -41.58 11.75 -2.85
C TYR A 283 -41.66 10.59 -3.82
N GLU A 284 -40.49 10.17 -4.31
CA GLU A 284 -40.36 9.09 -5.27
C GLU A 284 -39.31 8.09 -4.78
N GLU A 285 -39.59 6.80 -4.93
CA GLU A 285 -38.64 5.75 -4.58
C GLU A 285 -37.84 5.30 -5.81
N VAL A 286 -36.58 5.75 -5.88
CA VAL A 286 -35.68 5.49 -7.00
C VAL A 286 -34.56 4.52 -6.62
N PRO A 287 -34.01 3.75 -7.57
CA PRO A 287 -32.80 2.97 -7.34
C PRO A 287 -31.62 3.88 -6.93
N THR A 288 -30.80 3.44 -5.98
CA THR A 288 -29.63 4.21 -5.51
C THR A 288 -28.59 4.47 -6.60
N THR A 289 -28.60 3.67 -7.67
CA THR A 289 -27.80 3.87 -8.88
C THR A 289 -28.16 5.11 -9.67
N GLU A 290 -29.36 5.67 -9.47
CA GLU A 290 -29.84 6.85 -10.19
C GLU A 290 -29.60 8.17 -9.47
N LEU A 291 -29.07 8.12 -8.24
CA LEU A 291 -28.77 9.31 -7.45
C LEU A 291 -27.69 10.16 -8.12
N VAL A 292 -27.90 11.47 -8.12
CA VAL A 292 -26.93 12.45 -8.64
C VAL A 292 -26.63 13.55 -7.61
N PRO A 293 -25.49 14.24 -7.72
CA PRO A 293 -25.17 15.34 -6.81
C PRO A 293 -26.24 16.44 -6.82
N GLY A 294 -26.73 16.77 -5.62
CA GLY A 294 -27.78 17.73 -5.30
C GLY A 294 -29.17 17.11 -5.12
N ASP A 295 -29.35 15.79 -5.25
CA ASP A 295 -30.62 15.14 -4.91
C ASP A 295 -30.87 15.23 -3.40
N LEU A 296 -32.13 15.39 -3.00
CA LEU A 296 -32.55 15.45 -1.61
C LEU A 296 -33.15 14.09 -1.23
N VAL A 297 -32.46 13.33 -0.39
CA VAL A 297 -32.85 11.98 0.04
C VAL A 297 -33.45 11.99 1.45
N ILE A 298 -34.40 11.08 1.69
CA ILE A 298 -34.94 10.81 3.03
C ILE A 298 -34.22 9.60 3.62
N ILE A 299 -33.76 9.74 4.86
CA ILE A 299 -33.18 8.64 5.62
C ILE A 299 -34.28 7.95 6.44
N PRO A 300 -34.49 6.64 6.30
CA PRO A 300 -35.55 5.92 7.02
C PRO A 300 -35.28 5.85 8.55
N PRO A 301 -36.33 5.78 9.39
CA PRO A 301 -36.21 5.62 10.85
C PRO A 301 -35.45 4.36 11.28
N GLU A 302 -35.70 3.25 10.58
CA GLU A 302 -35.13 1.91 10.80
C GLU A 302 -33.63 1.82 10.39
N GLY A 303 -33.07 2.90 9.82
CA GLY A 303 -31.71 2.93 9.29
C GLY A 303 -31.59 2.36 7.86
N CYS A 304 -30.47 2.65 7.22
CA CYS A 304 -30.13 2.16 5.88
C CYS A 304 -28.60 2.17 5.68
N GLU A 305 -28.11 1.48 4.67
CA GLU A 305 -26.73 1.69 4.21
C GLU A 305 -26.67 2.89 3.28
N MET A 306 -25.63 3.73 3.38
CA MET A 306 -25.45 4.89 2.52
C MET A 306 -24.70 4.52 1.23
N GLN A 307 -25.27 4.80 0.06
CA GLN A 307 -24.63 4.51 -1.24
C GLN A 307 -24.02 5.76 -1.91
N CYS A 308 -24.02 6.91 -1.23
CA CYS A 308 -23.42 8.15 -1.69
C CYS A 308 -22.88 8.94 -0.49
N ASP A 309 -22.05 9.95 -0.75
CA ASP A 309 -21.71 10.93 0.30
C ASP A 309 -22.82 12.00 0.29
N ALA A 310 -23.44 12.24 1.44
CA ALA A 310 -24.55 13.17 1.62
C ALA A 310 -24.40 14.01 2.87
N VAL A 311 -24.93 15.24 2.89
CA VAL A 311 -24.89 16.16 4.02
C VAL A 311 -26.25 16.20 4.70
N LEU A 312 -26.28 15.98 6.01
CA LEU A 312 -27.49 15.95 6.83
C LEU A 312 -28.02 17.38 7.05
N LEU A 313 -29.28 17.64 6.71
CA LEU A 313 -29.94 18.94 6.88
C LEU A 313 -30.89 18.99 8.08
N THR A 314 -31.67 17.92 8.29
CA THR A 314 -32.64 17.83 9.39
C THR A 314 -32.49 16.50 10.13
N GLY A 315 -32.82 16.48 11.42
CA GLY A 315 -32.70 15.29 12.27
C GLY A 315 -31.26 14.93 12.63
N THR A 316 -31.10 13.86 13.40
CA THR A 316 -29.80 13.29 13.78
C THR A 316 -29.74 11.81 13.39
N CYS A 317 -28.56 11.33 13.01
CA CYS A 317 -28.37 9.95 12.58
C CYS A 317 -27.30 9.27 13.45
N VAL A 318 -27.58 8.06 13.92
CA VAL A 318 -26.56 7.20 14.54
C VAL A 318 -26.00 6.30 13.43
N VAL A 319 -24.71 6.42 13.17
CA VAL A 319 -24.05 5.83 12.01
C VAL A 319 -22.91 4.94 12.47
N ASN A 320 -22.81 3.74 11.91
CA ASN A 320 -21.63 2.91 11.99
C ASN A 320 -20.73 3.21 10.78
N GLU A 321 -19.59 3.85 11.04
CA GLU A 321 -18.60 4.19 10.01
C GLU A 321 -17.46 3.16 9.90
N SER A 322 -17.59 1.99 10.53
CA SER A 322 -16.54 0.96 10.59
C SER A 322 -15.99 0.54 9.23
N MET A 323 -16.81 0.57 8.17
CA MET A 323 -16.34 0.27 6.81
C MET A 323 -15.30 1.27 6.31
N LEU A 324 -15.41 2.55 6.70
CA LEU A 324 -14.54 3.64 6.26
C LEU A 324 -13.45 3.99 7.26
N THR A 325 -13.76 3.92 8.57
CA THR A 325 -12.83 4.30 9.65
C THR A 325 -12.12 3.08 10.26
N GLY A 326 -12.64 1.87 10.04
CA GLY A 326 -12.17 0.64 10.69
C GLY A 326 -12.63 0.52 12.15
N GLU A 327 -13.16 1.60 12.73
CA GLU A 327 -13.62 1.64 14.12
C GLU A 327 -15.08 1.18 14.19
N SER A 328 -15.38 0.16 15.01
CA SER A 328 -16.74 -0.41 15.16
C SER A 328 -17.71 0.46 15.97
N VAL A 329 -17.26 1.63 16.39
CA VAL A 329 -17.97 2.53 17.31
C VAL A 329 -19.06 3.31 16.56
N PRO A 330 -20.32 3.24 16.99
CA PRO A 330 -21.38 4.07 16.44
C PRO A 330 -21.16 5.56 16.75
N ILE A 331 -21.27 6.41 15.74
CA ILE A 331 -21.07 7.87 15.83
C ILE A 331 -22.41 8.57 15.57
N THR A 332 -22.74 9.58 16.36
CA THR A 332 -23.93 10.42 16.13
C THR A 332 -23.58 11.61 15.24
N LYS A 333 -24.28 11.74 14.10
CA LYS A 333 -24.18 12.85 13.15
C LYS A 333 -25.29 13.85 13.40
N THR A 334 -24.92 15.13 13.36
CA THR A 334 -25.82 16.27 13.62
C THR A 334 -26.12 17.04 12.35
N PRO A 335 -27.27 17.73 12.23
CA PRO A 335 -27.60 18.48 11.02
C PRO A 335 -26.63 19.64 10.82
N LEU A 336 -26.40 20.02 9.57
CA LEU A 336 -25.55 21.14 9.19
C LEU A 336 -26.13 22.45 9.76
N PRO A 337 -25.34 23.33 10.40
CA PRO A 337 -25.82 24.65 10.82
C PRO A 337 -26.25 25.51 9.63
N GLU A 338 -27.22 26.41 9.87
CA GLU A 338 -27.73 27.33 8.85
C GLU A 338 -26.97 28.66 8.92
N ASP A 339 -25.78 28.69 8.32
CA ASP A 339 -24.88 29.83 8.29
C ASP A 339 -24.33 30.10 6.87
N ASN A 340 -23.82 31.31 6.62
CA ASN A 340 -23.35 31.72 5.29
C ASN A 340 -21.89 31.30 4.97
N PHE A 341 -21.28 30.47 5.81
CA PHE A 341 -19.93 29.96 5.58
C PHE A 341 -19.88 28.99 4.38
N ARG A 342 -18.70 28.88 3.77
CA ARG A 342 -18.47 27.91 2.69
C ARG A 342 -18.47 26.50 3.25
N PHE A 343 -19.08 25.58 2.51
CA PHE A 343 -19.01 24.17 2.84
C PHE A 343 -17.60 23.65 2.52
N GLN A 344 -16.96 23.03 3.52
CA GLN A 344 -15.71 22.30 3.37
C GLN A 344 -15.89 20.92 4.00
N LEU A 345 -15.58 19.87 3.24
CA LEU A 345 -15.79 18.50 3.70
C LEU A 345 -14.99 18.18 4.97
N ASN A 346 -13.74 18.65 5.05
CA ASN A 346 -12.84 18.37 6.18
C ASN A 346 -13.32 18.97 7.51
N GLU A 347 -14.00 20.12 7.47
CA GLU A 347 -14.54 20.77 8.68
C GLU A 347 -15.93 20.23 9.05
N ASN A 348 -16.71 19.76 8.07
CA ASN A 348 -18.10 19.37 8.25
C ASN A 348 -18.31 17.84 8.28
N VAL A 349 -17.30 17.06 8.67
CA VAL A 349 -17.36 15.60 8.77
C VAL A 349 -18.49 15.12 9.71
N ASN A 350 -18.76 15.89 10.77
CA ASN A 350 -19.82 15.58 11.75
C ASN A 350 -21.24 15.76 11.20
N HIS A 351 -21.37 16.42 10.05
CA HIS A 351 -22.63 16.69 9.35
C HIS A 351 -22.76 15.88 8.06
N THR A 352 -21.75 15.06 7.72
CA THR A 352 -21.70 14.31 6.47
C THR A 352 -21.87 12.81 6.75
N LEU A 353 -22.73 12.18 5.96
CA LEU A 353 -22.96 10.75 5.87
C LEU A 353 -22.17 10.23 4.66
N PHE A 354 -21.32 9.23 4.86
CA PHE A 354 -20.42 8.75 3.80
C PHE A 354 -20.91 7.45 3.16
N CYS A 355 -20.54 7.25 1.90
CA CYS A 355 -20.83 6.02 1.16
C CYS A 355 -20.18 4.79 1.83
N GLY A 356 -20.96 3.72 2.04
CA GLY A 356 -20.57 2.50 2.76
C GLY A 356 -20.78 2.56 4.26
N THR A 357 -21.28 3.67 4.81
CA THR A 357 -21.62 3.72 6.25
C THR A 357 -23.03 3.17 6.48
N LYS A 358 -23.22 2.46 7.59
CA LYS A 358 -24.53 1.91 7.96
C LYS A 358 -25.19 2.84 8.96
N ILE A 359 -26.28 3.49 8.57
CA ILE A 359 -27.15 4.23 9.48
C ILE A 359 -27.93 3.19 10.28
N ILE A 360 -27.75 3.21 11.59
CA ILE A 360 -28.38 2.29 12.53
C ILE A 360 -29.79 2.78 12.87
N GLN A 361 -29.91 4.08 13.16
CA GLN A 361 -31.16 4.70 13.58
C GLN A 361 -31.13 6.19 13.26
N THR A 362 -32.29 6.77 12.97
CA THR A 362 -32.45 8.23 12.95
C THR A 362 -33.28 8.70 14.13
N LYS A 363 -32.93 9.86 14.70
CA LYS A 363 -33.69 10.54 15.75
C LYS A 363 -34.17 11.89 15.22
N SER A 364 -35.48 12.09 15.27
CA SER A 364 -36.17 13.29 14.79
C SER A 364 -37.35 13.62 15.71
N LYS A 365 -37.90 14.83 15.61
CA LYS A 365 -39.14 15.21 16.29
C LYS A 365 -40.30 14.40 15.71
N GLU A 366 -41.34 14.12 16.51
CA GLU A 366 -42.54 13.41 16.03
C GLU A 366 -43.08 14.08 14.76
N ASN A 367 -43.26 13.28 13.69
CA ASN A 367 -43.66 13.67 12.32
C ASN A 367 -42.66 14.43 11.43
N GLU A 368 -41.41 14.68 11.86
CA GLU A 368 -40.42 15.37 11.03
C GLU A 368 -39.48 14.38 10.31
N ARG A 369 -39.37 14.49 8.97
CA ARG A 369 -38.51 13.61 8.16
C ARG A 369 -37.05 14.07 8.20
N VAL A 370 -36.14 13.10 8.16
CA VAL A 370 -34.69 13.33 8.17
C VAL A 370 -34.21 13.46 6.73
N PHE A 371 -33.77 14.67 6.37
CA PHE A 371 -33.33 15.01 5.03
C PHE A 371 -31.82 15.10 4.93
N ALA A 372 -31.26 14.55 3.85
CA ALA A 372 -29.86 14.72 3.49
C ALA A 372 -29.70 15.07 1.99
N VAL A 373 -28.75 15.94 1.66
CA VAL A 373 -28.44 16.32 0.27
C VAL A 373 -27.24 15.55 -0.22
N VAL A 374 -27.38 14.86 -1.35
CA VAL A 374 -26.28 14.12 -2.00
C VAL A 374 -25.21 15.10 -2.49
N ILE A 375 -23.97 14.92 -2.06
CA ILE A 375 -22.83 15.75 -2.48
C ILE A 375 -21.92 15.04 -3.49
N ARG A 376 -21.65 13.75 -3.33
CA ARG A 376 -20.77 12.99 -4.24
C ARG A 376 -21.35 11.61 -4.52
N THR A 377 -21.13 11.12 -5.74
CA THR A 377 -21.63 9.83 -6.23
C THR A 377 -20.53 9.02 -6.93
N GLY A 378 -20.67 7.71 -6.95
CA GLY A 378 -19.76 6.76 -7.62
C GLY A 378 -18.31 6.90 -7.17
N TYR A 379 -17.39 6.97 -8.14
CA TYR A 379 -15.94 7.07 -7.90
C TYR A 379 -15.47 8.42 -7.32
N LEU A 380 -16.36 9.42 -7.16
CA LEU A 380 -16.06 10.67 -6.47
C LEU A 380 -16.26 10.57 -4.95
N THR A 381 -17.02 9.58 -4.48
CA THR A 381 -17.21 9.32 -3.04
C THR A 381 -15.92 8.88 -2.36
N THR A 382 -15.88 8.98 -1.05
CA THR A 382 -14.74 8.51 -0.24
C THR A 382 -14.50 7.01 -0.44
N LYS A 383 -15.54 6.17 -0.44
CA LYS A 383 -15.45 4.72 -0.76
C LYS A 383 -14.97 4.47 -2.20
N GLY A 384 -15.50 5.23 -3.16
CA GLY A 384 -15.13 5.13 -4.58
C GLY A 384 -13.66 5.45 -4.85
N GLU A 385 -13.10 6.42 -4.13
CA GLU A 385 -11.68 6.78 -4.22
C GLU A 385 -10.77 5.65 -3.68
N LEU A 386 -11.15 5.02 -2.56
CA LEU A 386 -10.45 3.84 -2.03
C LEU A 386 -10.41 2.70 -3.07
N VAL A 387 -11.57 2.32 -3.61
CA VAL A 387 -11.67 1.27 -4.65
C VAL A 387 -10.90 1.63 -5.91
N ARG A 388 -10.97 2.88 -6.38
CA ARG A 388 -10.20 3.37 -7.54
C ARG A 388 -8.71 3.12 -7.33
N SER A 389 -8.21 3.36 -6.12
CA SER A 389 -6.81 3.18 -5.81
C SER A 389 -6.36 1.72 -5.72
N ILE A 390 -7.29 0.81 -5.37
CA ILE A 390 -7.08 -0.65 -5.45
C ILE A 390 -7.02 -1.11 -6.92
N LEU A 391 -7.86 -0.55 -7.80
CA LEU A 391 -7.90 -0.88 -9.22
C LEU A 391 -6.70 -0.33 -10.02
N TYR A 392 -6.15 0.81 -9.58
CA TYR A 392 -5.01 1.48 -10.21
C TYR A 392 -3.89 1.72 -9.17
N PRO A 393 -3.27 0.66 -8.64
CA PRO A 393 -2.21 0.80 -7.65
C PRO A 393 -0.98 1.45 -8.26
N PRO A 394 -0.18 2.19 -7.48
CA PRO A 394 1.10 2.69 -7.95
C PRO A 394 2.00 1.50 -8.35
N PRO A 395 2.81 1.62 -9.42
CA PRO A 395 3.69 0.55 -9.84
C PRO A 395 4.67 0.20 -8.72
N ALA A 396 4.68 -1.07 -8.30
CA ALA A 396 5.63 -1.55 -7.30
C ALA A 396 7.04 -1.61 -7.93
N ASP A 397 7.99 -0.86 -7.37
CA ASP A 397 9.40 -0.84 -7.78
C ASP A 397 10.10 -2.12 -7.32
N PHE A 398 9.89 -3.21 -8.07
CA PHE A 398 10.59 -4.46 -7.81
C PHE A 398 11.59 -4.79 -8.93
N LYS A 399 12.86 -4.59 -8.60
CA LYS A 399 14.01 -4.79 -9.49
C LYS A 399 14.06 -6.19 -10.10
N PHE A 400 13.63 -7.23 -9.38
CA PHE A 400 13.67 -8.61 -9.87
C PHE A 400 12.91 -8.83 -11.18
N GLU A 401 11.67 -8.35 -11.31
CA GLU A 401 10.87 -8.52 -12.54
C GLU A 401 11.49 -7.73 -13.69
N THR A 402 11.97 -6.51 -13.40
CA THR A 402 12.67 -5.69 -14.40
C THR A 402 13.98 -6.33 -14.86
N ASP A 403 14.76 -6.88 -13.92
CA ASP A 403 16.01 -7.57 -14.21
C ASP A 403 15.77 -8.87 -14.98
N SER A 404 14.64 -9.56 -14.74
CA SER A 404 14.28 -10.76 -15.52
C SER A 404 14.11 -10.47 -17.02
N TYR A 405 13.48 -9.34 -17.38
CA TYR A 405 13.37 -8.92 -18.79
C TYR A 405 14.73 -8.53 -19.39
N LYS A 406 15.62 -7.88 -18.61
CA LYS A 406 16.98 -7.59 -19.07
C LYS A 406 17.78 -8.87 -19.33
N PHE A 407 17.63 -9.88 -18.48
CA PHE A 407 18.27 -11.18 -18.66
C PHE A 407 17.77 -11.90 -19.91
N ILE A 408 16.47 -11.87 -20.20
CA ILE A 408 15.94 -12.38 -21.47
C ILE A 408 16.60 -11.66 -22.66
N GLY A 409 16.84 -10.35 -22.56
CA GLY A 409 17.62 -9.62 -23.56
C GLY A 409 19.07 -10.09 -23.72
N ILE A 410 19.75 -10.47 -22.62
CA ILE A 410 21.10 -11.06 -22.66
C ILE A 410 21.06 -12.44 -23.32
N LEU A 411 20.09 -13.28 -22.98
CA LEU A 411 19.92 -14.59 -23.62
C LEU A 411 19.69 -14.46 -25.12
N PHE A 412 18.90 -13.45 -25.54
CA PHE A 412 18.70 -13.15 -26.96
C PHE A 412 20.00 -12.74 -27.66
N LEU A 413 20.87 -11.96 -27.01
CA LEU A 413 22.20 -11.62 -27.54
C LEU A 413 23.10 -12.85 -27.70
N ILE A 414 23.10 -13.75 -26.71
CA ILE A 414 23.84 -15.03 -26.80
C ILE A 414 23.28 -15.90 -27.94
N ALA A 415 21.96 -15.96 -28.09
CA ALA A 415 21.31 -16.69 -29.16
C ALA A 415 21.71 -16.16 -30.55
N ILE A 416 21.81 -14.82 -30.73
CA ILE A 416 22.30 -14.22 -31.98
C ILE A 416 23.70 -14.72 -32.33
N LEU A 417 24.60 -14.81 -31.35
CA LEU A 417 25.96 -15.34 -31.58
C LEU A 417 25.91 -16.82 -32.03
N GLY A 418 25.04 -17.63 -31.39
CA GLY A 418 24.80 -19.02 -31.79
C GLY A 418 24.21 -19.14 -33.20
N VAL A 419 23.32 -18.22 -33.59
CA VAL A 419 22.74 -18.15 -34.93
C VAL A 419 23.80 -17.81 -35.98
N ILE A 420 24.63 -16.80 -35.72
CA ILE A 420 25.74 -16.44 -36.62
C ILE A 420 26.68 -17.63 -36.80
N TYR A 421 27.05 -18.30 -35.69
CA TYR A 421 27.87 -19.50 -35.74
C TYR A 421 27.22 -20.61 -36.58
N THR A 422 25.92 -20.87 -36.38
CA THR A 422 25.17 -21.91 -37.11
C THR A 422 25.10 -21.60 -38.61
N ILE A 423 24.82 -20.34 -38.98
CA ILE A 423 24.78 -19.91 -40.38
C ILE A 423 26.15 -20.08 -41.04
N VAL A 424 27.23 -19.62 -40.39
CA VAL A 424 28.60 -19.74 -40.93
C VAL A 424 29.03 -21.20 -41.06
N SER A 425 28.85 -22.00 -40.00
CA SER A 425 29.22 -23.42 -39.98
C SER A 425 28.46 -24.22 -41.03
N LYS A 426 27.14 -24.04 -41.15
CA LYS A 426 26.33 -24.81 -42.11
C LYS A 426 26.46 -24.31 -43.55
N SER A 427 26.68 -23.01 -43.74
CA SER A 427 26.93 -22.46 -45.08
C SER A 427 28.26 -22.94 -45.66
N THR A 428 29.30 -23.11 -44.83
CA THR A 428 30.58 -23.68 -45.29
C THR A 428 30.45 -25.15 -45.70
N ARG A 429 29.43 -25.87 -45.23
CA ARG A 429 29.12 -27.27 -45.56
C ARG A 429 28.12 -27.45 -46.70
N GLN A 430 27.69 -26.36 -47.35
CA GLN A 430 26.75 -26.36 -48.49
C GLN A 430 25.37 -27.01 -48.21
N ILE A 431 24.85 -26.88 -46.99
CA ILE A 431 23.49 -27.31 -46.63
C ILE A 431 22.44 -26.37 -47.26
N LYS A 432 21.22 -26.88 -47.51
CA LYS A 432 20.11 -26.09 -48.09
C LYS A 432 19.75 -24.89 -47.22
N ALA A 433 19.53 -23.73 -47.85
CA ALA A 433 19.24 -22.46 -47.14
C ALA A 433 18.01 -22.53 -46.22
N VAL A 434 16.96 -23.26 -46.60
CA VAL A 434 15.74 -23.42 -45.78
C VAL A 434 16.05 -24.17 -44.49
N GLU A 435 16.88 -25.21 -44.55
CA GLU A 435 17.28 -26.00 -43.39
C GLU A 435 18.21 -25.21 -42.46
N ILE A 436 19.11 -24.40 -43.02
CA ILE A 436 19.93 -23.45 -42.25
C ILE A 436 19.04 -22.46 -41.50
N LEU A 437 17.99 -21.92 -42.17
CA LEU A 437 17.07 -20.97 -41.56
C LEU A 437 16.28 -21.58 -40.40
N ILE A 438 15.70 -22.77 -40.56
CA ILE A 438 14.92 -23.42 -39.50
C ILE A 438 15.84 -23.73 -38.31
N LYS A 439 17.03 -24.30 -38.56
CA LYS A 439 18.04 -24.60 -37.52
C LYS A 439 18.55 -23.35 -36.81
N ALA A 440 18.67 -22.23 -37.50
CA ALA A 440 19.01 -20.94 -36.89
C ALA A 440 17.87 -20.41 -36.01
N LEU A 441 16.61 -20.49 -36.46
CA LEU A 441 15.47 -20.05 -35.65
C LEU A 441 15.27 -20.91 -34.40
N ASP A 442 15.57 -22.20 -34.48
CA ASP A 442 15.50 -23.15 -33.36
C ASP A 442 16.42 -22.75 -32.20
N ILE A 443 17.58 -22.16 -32.48
CA ILE A 443 18.51 -21.66 -31.46
C ILE A 443 17.89 -20.60 -30.54
N PHE A 444 17.00 -19.75 -31.07
CA PHE A 444 16.29 -18.80 -30.22
C PHE A 444 15.35 -19.52 -29.23
N THR A 445 14.71 -20.61 -29.67
CA THR A 445 13.77 -21.39 -28.85
C THR A 445 14.48 -22.18 -27.75
N ILE A 446 15.70 -22.67 -28.01
CA ILE A 446 16.53 -23.37 -27.02
C ILE A 446 17.10 -22.39 -25.99
N ALA A 447 17.54 -21.21 -26.42
CA ALA A 447 18.14 -20.24 -25.50
C ALA A 447 17.14 -19.65 -24.48
N VAL A 448 15.87 -19.51 -24.87
CA VAL A 448 14.82 -18.88 -24.05
C VAL A 448 13.84 -19.93 -23.52
N PRO A 449 13.87 -20.23 -22.22
CA PRO A 449 13.10 -21.33 -21.65
C PRO A 449 11.57 -21.10 -21.66
N PRO A 450 10.76 -21.99 -22.28
CA PRO A 450 9.30 -21.84 -22.40
C PRO A 450 8.54 -22.11 -21.10
N ALA A 451 9.18 -22.64 -20.05
CA ALA A 451 8.56 -22.87 -18.75
C ALA A 451 8.83 -21.76 -17.71
N LEU A 452 9.60 -20.71 -18.06
CA LEU A 452 10.14 -19.75 -17.08
C LEU A 452 9.07 -19.03 -16.22
N PRO A 453 8.00 -18.42 -16.77
CA PRO A 453 6.97 -17.76 -15.97
C PRO A 453 6.12 -18.74 -15.16
N ALA A 454 5.87 -19.93 -15.69
CA ALA A 454 5.15 -20.98 -14.96
C ALA A 454 5.95 -21.38 -13.71
N ALA A 455 7.24 -21.68 -13.87
CA ALA A 455 8.14 -22.02 -12.77
C ALA A 455 8.23 -20.91 -11.70
N MET A 456 8.32 -19.65 -12.11
CA MET A 456 8.33 -18.50 -11.19
C MET A 456 7.02 -18.33 -10.41
N THR A 457 5.90 -18.74 -10.98
CA THR A 457 4.58 -18.65 -10.33
C THR A 457 4.41 -19.72 -9.26
N VAL A 458 4.89 -20.95 -9.51
CA VAL A 458 4.78 -22.08 -8.59
C VAL A 458 5.41 -21.77 -7.21
N GLY A 459 6.59 -21.16 -7.18
CA GLY A 459 7.24 -20.76 -5.94
C GLY A 459 6.41 -19.80 -5.07
N LYS A 460 5.73 -18.84 -5.72
CA LYS A 460 4.83 -17.87 -5.05
C LYS A 460 3.56 -18.53 -4.54
N LEU A 461 2.99 -19.49 -5.29
CA LEU A 461 1.78 -20.22 -4.92
C LEU A 461 1.96 -21.03 -3.62
N TYR A 462 3.10 -21.71 -3.45
CA TYR A 462 3.36 -22.42 -2.20
C TYR A 462 3.48 -21.47 -1.00
N ALA A 463 4.14 -20.32 -1.16
CA ALA A 463 4.22 -19.31 -0.11
C ALA A 463 2.83 -18.76 0.25
N LEU A 464 1.99 -18.48 -0.75
CA LEU A 464 0.61 -18.04 -0.57
C LEU A 464 -0.21 -19.08 0.22
N ASN A 465 -0.11 -20.36 -0.13
CA ASN A 465 -0.84 -21.42 0.58
C ASN A 465 -0.35 -21.58 2.03
N ARG A 466 0.96 -21.46 2.29
CA ARG A 466 1.52 -21.51 3.65
C ARG A 466 1.06 -20.33 4.51
N LEU A 467 0.98 -19.13 3.95
CA LEU A 467 0.43 -17.96 4.64
C LEU A 467 -1.07 -18.12 4.92
N LYS A 468 -1.83 -18.63 3.95
CA LYS A 468 -3.26 -18.92 4.12
C LYS A 468 -3.52 -19.91 5.25
N ASN A 469 -2.70 -20.97 5.37
CA ASN A 469 -2.79 -21.93 6.47
C ASN A 469 -2.51 -21.31 7.85
N LYS A 470 -1.80 -20.17 7.90
CA LYS A 470 -1.58 -19.36 9.11
C LYS A 470 -2.61 -18.24 9.27
N GLN A 471 -3.73 -18.31 8.54
CA GLN A 471 -4.79 -17.30 8.53
C GLN A 471 -4.33 -15.90 8.07
N ILE A 472 -3.30 -15.83 7.23
CA ILE A 472 -2.83 -14.60 6.58
C ILE A 472 -3.20 -14.68 5.10
N PHE A 473 -4.13 -13.84 4.69
CA PHE A 473 -4.61 -13.77 3.31
C PHE A 473 -3.81 -12.72 2.55
N CYS A 474 -3.47 -13.02 1.30
CA CYS A 474 -2.76 -12.09 0.43
C CYS A 474 -3.53 -11.92 -0.87
N ILE A 475 -3.90 -10.68 -1.18
CA ILE A 475 -4.64 -10.33 -2.40
C ILE A 475 -3.69 -10.22 -3.58
N ASN A 476 -2.49 -9.65 -3.36
CA ASN A 476 -1.47 -9.43 -4.38
C ASN A 476 -0.21 -10.28 -4.12
N SER A 477 -0.10 -11.42 -4.79
CA SER A 477 1.02 -12.37 -4.63
C SER A 477 2.40 -11.79 -4.98
N ARG A 478 2.49 -10.67 -5.71
CA ARG A 478 3.76 -9.99 -5.99
C ARG A 478 4.41 -9.43 -4.72
N VAL A 479 3.60 -8.99 -3.76
CA VAL A 479 4.08 -8.36 -2.51
C VAL A 479 4.78 -9.38 -1.59
N ILE A 480 4.51 -10.68 -1.75
CA ILE A 480 5.19 -11.76 -1.00
C ILE A 480 6.71 -11.71 -1.22
N ASN A 481 7.19 -11.48 -2.44
CA ASN A 481 8.63 -11.38 -2.68
C ASN A 481 9.21 -10.06 -2.14
N VAL A 482 8.40 -8.99 -2.14
CA VAL A 482 8.78 -7.67 -1.61
C VAL A 482 8.96 -7.72 -0.09
N SER A 483 8.14 -8.50 0.62
CA SER A 483 8.27 -8.66 2.08
C SER A 483 9.58 -9.30 2.53
N GLY A 484 10.28 -9.99 1.63
CA GLY A 484 11.63 -10.47 1.89
C GLY A 484 12.69 -9.38 2.03
N SER A 485 12.47 -8.20 1.43
CA SER A 485 13.43 -7.09 1.41
C SER A 485 13.21 -6.05 2.52
N VAL A 486 12.16 -6.22 3.35
CA VAL A 486 11.78 -5.27 4.41
C VAL A 486 12.93 -5.06 5.39
N ASP A 487 13.26 -3.80 5.65
CA ASP A 487 14.28 -3.36 6.62
C ASP A 487 13.75 -2.32 7.64
N CYS A 488 12.55 -1.77 7.44
CA CYS A 488 11.86 -0.89 8.38
C CYS A 488 10.39 -1.31 8.54
N ILE A 489 9.89 -1.35 9.77
CA ILE A 489 8.52 -1.69 10.11
C ILE A 489 7.91 -0.57 10.93
N CYS A 490 6.80 -0.05 10.45
CA CYS A 490 5.97 0.92 11.14
C CYS A 490 4.75 0.21 11.74
N PHE A 491 4.47 0.49 13.01
CA PHE A 491 3.30 -0.02 13.73
C PHE A 491 2.41 1.13 14.16
N ASP A 492 1.10 0.98 13.99
CA ASP A 492 0.15 1.76 14.79
C ASP A 492 0.14 1.27 16.25
N LYS A 493 -0.31 2.10 17.18
CA LYS A 493 -0.30 1.77 18.61
C LYS A 493 -1.61 1.14 19.08
N THR A 494 -2.72 1.86 18.94
CA THR A 494 -4.04 1.42 19.42
C THR A 494 -4.54 0.31 18.51
N GLY A 495 -5.09 -0.77 19.07
CA GLY A 495 -5.59 -1.92 18.32
C GLY A 495 -4.55 -2.80 17.63
N THR A 496 -3.36 -2.27 17.37
CA THR A 496 -2.23 -3.03 16.82
C THR A 496 -1.28 -3.54 17.92
N LEU A 497 -0.67 -2.65 18.72
CA LEU A 497 0.29 -3.03 19.78
C LEU A 497 -0.40 -3.22 21.13
N THR A 498 -1.39 -2.38 21.42
CA THR A 498 -2.25 -2.44 22.60
C THR A 498 -3.58 -3.09 22.25
N GLU A 499 -4.33 -3.51 23.26
CA GLU A 499 -5.72 -3.87 23.11
C GLU A 499 -6.55 -2.66 22.61
N ASP A 500 -7.69 -2.96 21.98
CA ASP A 500 -8.64 -1.95 21.48
C ASP A 500 -9.46 -1.31 22.62
N GLU A 501 -9.71 -2.08 23.68
CA GLU A 501 -10.49 -1.62 24.83
C GLU A 501 -9.63 -0.82 25.81
N LEU A 502 -10.13 0.36 26.18
CA LEU A 502 -9.61 1.15 27.29
C LEU A 502 -10.18 0.59 28.60
N ASP A 503 -9.33 0.36 29.59
CA ASP A 503 -9.78 -0.05 30.92
C ASP A 503 -9.74 1.13 31.90
N MET A 504 -10.72 1.16 32.81
CA MET A 504 -10.78 2.16 33.87
C MET A 504 -9.78 1.81 34.97
N TRP A 505 -8.76 2.65 35.17
CA TRP A 505 -7.76 2.45 36.22
C TRP A 505 -8.18 3.10 37.54
N GLY A 506 -8.79 4.28 37.47
CA GLY A 506 -9.24 5.01 38.65
C GLY A 506 -9.63 6.46 38.37
N ILE A 507 -10.07 7.14 39.43
CA ILE A 507 -10.45 8.56 39.41
C ILE A 507 -9.71 9.35 40.49
N VAL A 508 -9.54 10.64 40.21
CA VAL A 508 -8.85 11.58 41.11
C VAL A 508 -9.76 12.79 41.36
N PRO A 509 -10.55 12.76 42.44
CA PRO A 509 -11.44 13.87 42.78
C PRO A 509 -10.65 15.05 43.37
N VAL A 510 -11.15 16.26 43.10
CA VAL A 510 -10.62 17.51 43.66
C VAL A 510 -11.57 18.04 44.74
N ASN A 511 -11.02 18.34 45.93
CA ASN A 511 -11.72 19.06 46.99
C ASN A 511 -11.02 20.41 47.25
N SER A 512 -11.68 21.30 47.99
CA SER A 512 -11.19 22.62 48.43
C SER A 512 -9.87 22.60 49.22
N ASN A 513 -9.42 21.44 49.70
CA ASN A 513 -8.13 21.24 50.39
C ASN A 513 -7.06 20.51 49.55
N GLY A 514 -7.29 20.30 48.25
CA GLY A 514 -6.33 19.68 47.31
C GLY A 514 -6.83 18.39 46.63
N VAL A 515 -5.96 17.81 45.80
CA VAL A 515 -6.19 16.56 45.06
C VAL A 515 -6.12 15.35 46.02
N LYS A 516 -7.19 14.54 46.13
CA LYS A 516 -7.17 13.30 46.93
C LYS A 516 -6.30 12.20 46.30
N THR A 517 -5.95 11.17 47.06
CA THR A 517 -5.38 9.91 46.57
C THR A 517 -6.30 9.29 45.50
N SER A 518 -5.71 8.65 44.49
CA SER A 518 -6.45 7.95 43.44
C SER A 518 -7.37 6.89 44.03
N LEU A 519 -8.64 6.92 43.63
CA LEU A 519 -9.62 5.90 43.97
C LEU A 519 -9.76 4.95 42.79
N LYS A 520 -9.52 3.66 43.01
CA LYS A 520 -9.68 2.63 41.97
C LYS A 520 -11.14 2.24 41.77
N ASP A 521 -11.93 2.32 42.84
CA ASP A 521 -13.37 2.05 42.80
C ASP A 521 -14.16 3.35 42.64
N VAL A 522 -14.89 3.47 41.52
CA VAL A 522 -15.71 4.65 41.19
C VAL A 522 -17.00 4.67 42.01
N GLN A 523 -17.53 3.50 42.39
CA GLN A 523 -18.77 3.39 43.17
C GLN A 523 -18.59 3.83 44.62
N ALA A 524 -17.33 3.90 45.09
CA ALA A 524 -17.00 4.46 46.40
C ALA A 524 -17.21 5.99 46.48
N LEU A 525 -17.43 6.68 45.34
CA LEU A 525 -17.71 8.11 45.32
C LEU A 525 -19.21 8.40 45.57
N PRO A 526 -19.57 9.42 46.39
CA PRO A 526 -20.97 9.78 46.58
C PRO A 526 -21.64 10.19 45.25
N SER A 527 -22.88 9.75 45.02
CA SER A 527 -23.69 10.10 43.84
C SER A 527 -24.02 11.60 43.71
N THR A 528 -23.83 12.37 44.79
CA THR A 528 -23.94 13.84 44.81
C THR A 528 -22.66 14.55 44.34
N SER A 529 -21.55 13.84 44.15
CA SER A 529 -20.30 14.43 43.66
C SER A 529 -20.43 14.87 42.21
N ASP A 530 -19.95 16.08 41.93
CA ASP A 530 -19.94 16.62 40.56
C ASP A 530 -19.11 15.77 39.59
N LEU A 531 -18.00 15.17 40.06
CA LEU A 531 -17.19 14.28 39.24
C LEU A 531 -17.97 13.03 38.84
N PHE A 532 -18.73 12.44 39.78
CA PHE A 532 -19.55 11.27 39.52
C PHE A 532 -20.69 11.61 38.54
N ARG A 533 -21.40 12.73 38.77
CA ARG A 533 -22.47 13.21 37.88
C ARG A 533 -21.97 13.51 36.47
N GLY A 534 -20.79 14.12 36.34
CA GLY A 534 -20.20 14.38 35.04
C GLY A 534 -19.72 13.11 34.33
N MET A 535 -19.20 12.10 35.04
CA MET A 535 -18.91 10.79 34.43
C MET A 535 -20.17 10.08 33.94
N ALA A 536 -21.26 10.16 34.71
CA ALA A 536 -22.53 9.55 34.34
C ALA A 536 -23.25 10.24 33.18
N THR A 537 -22.99 11.54 32.91
CA THR A 537 -23.82 12.32 31.98
C THR A 537 -23.06 12.99 30.83
N CYS A 538 -21.77 13.29 31.00
CA CYS A 538 -20.96 13.94 29.97
C CYS A 538 -20.46 12.89 28.98
N HIS A 539 -21.35 12.33 28.18
CA HIS A 539 -21.03 11.30 27.19
C HIS A 539 -21.90 11.42 25.94
N SER A 540 -21.49 10.77 24.85
CA SER A 540 -22.27 10.69 23.60
C SER A 540 -23.02 9.36 23.41
N LEU A 541 -23.12 8.56 24.48
CA LEU A 541 -23.79 7.25 24.46
C LEU A 541 -25.27 7.33 24.06
N SER A 542 -25.71 6.29 23.38
CA SER A 542 -27.08 6.09 22.92
C SER A 542 -27.50 4.64 23.16
N ILE A 543 -28.80 4.38 23.28
CA ILE A 543 -29.32 3.02 23.40
C ILE A 543 -29.72 2.55 22.01
N ILE A 544 -29.12 1.45 21.56
CA ILE A 544 -29.35 0.84 20.26
C ILE A 544 -29.89 -0.56 20.51
N HIS A 545 -31.17 -0.80 20.17
CA HIS A 545 -31.85 -2.09 20.41
C HIS A 545 -31.75 -2.60 21.87
N GLY A 546 -31.73 -1.69 22.85
CA GLY A 546 -31.60 -2.04 24.28
C GLY A 546 -30.16 -2.23 24.77
N ILE A 547 -29.15 -2.11 23.90
CA ILE A 547 -27.73 -2.18 24.25
C ILE A 547 -27.13 -0.77 24.22
N LEU A 548 -26.26 -0.46 25.19
CA LEU A 548 -25.52 0.80 25.23
C LEU A 548 -24.50 0.86 24.09
N GLY A 549 -24.60 1.88 23.23
CA GLY A 549 -23.72 2.09 22.09
C GLY A 549 -23.11 3.49 22.08
N GLY A 550 -21.81 3.57 21.84
CA GLY A 550 -21.05 4.82 21.73
C GLY A 550 -19.55 4.57 21.94
N ASP A 551 -18.77 5.63 22.18
CA ASP A 551 -17.32 5.54 22.34
C ASP A 551 -16.93 4.57 23.48
N PRO A 552 -15.98 3.63 23.28
CA PRO A 552 -15.56 2.67 24.30
C PRO A 552 -15.08 3.35 25.59
N LEU A 553 -14.46 4.52 25.49
CA LEU A 553 -14.08 5.33 26.63
C LEU A 553 -15.29 5.74 27.45
N ASP A 554 -16.33 6.20 26.76
CA ASP A 554 -17.57 6.65 27.37
C ASP A 554 -18.35 5.49 27.95
N ILE A 555 -18.37 4.34 27.27
CA ILE A 555 -18.97 3.09 27.76
C ILE A 555 -18.31 2.70 29.08
N LYS A 556 -16.98 2.56 29.12
CA LYS A 556 -16.26 2.11 30.32
C LYS A 556 -16.37 3.13 31.46
N MET A 557 -16.33 4.42 31.13
CA MET A 557 -16.58 5.50 32.09
C MET A 557 -18.00 5.37 32.68
N PHE A 558 -19.02 5.17 31.86
CA PHE A 558 -20.42 5.04 32.29
C PHE A 558 -20.68 3.73 33.05
N GLU A 559 -20.22 2.59 32.56
CA GLU A 559 -20.31 1.28 33.21
C GLU A 559 -19.67 1.31 34.61
N SER A 560 -18.54 2.02 34.77
CA SER A 560 -17.89 2.17 36.07
C SER A 560 -18.75 2.89 37.12
N THR A 561 -19.73 3.69 36.69
CA THR A 561 -20.67 4.36 37.61
C THR A 561 -21.78 3.43 38.11
N GLY A 562 -22.07 2.34 37.40
CA GLY A 562 -23.18 1.43 37.70
C GLY A 562 -24.59 2.01 37.44
N TRP A 563 -24.70 3.16 36.78
CA TRP A 563 -25.99 3.77 36.39
C TRP A 563 -26.48 3.22 35.04
N ILE A 564 -27.77 3.41 34.75
CA ILE A 564 -28.42 2.98 33.51
C ILE A 564 -28.97 4.19 32.74
N LEU A 565 -28.81 4.13 31.43
CA LEU A 565 -29.36 5.11 30.49
C LEU A 565 -30.78 4.68 30.05
N TYR A 566 -31.72 5.62 29.96
CA TYR A 566 -33.04 5.41 29.34
C TYR A 566 -33.36 6.55 28.38
N ASP A 567 -33.98 6.22 27.24
CA ASP A 567 -34.59 7.22 26.35
C ASP A 567 -36.02 7.46 26.89
N SER A 568 -36.26 8.60 27.53
CA SER A 568 -37.57 8.96 28.05
C SER A 568 -38.28 9.91 27.08
N ILE A 569 -39.50 9.55 26.71
CA ILE A 569 -40.40 10.45 25.96
C ILE A 569 -41.21 11.19 27.01
N ASP A 570 -40.75 12.37 27.39
CA ASP A 570 -41.45 13.18 28.38
C ASP A 570 -42.71 13.82 27.77
N ARG A 571 -43.74 14.09 28.60
CA ARG A 571 -45.07 14.60 28.17
C ARG A 571 -45.02 15.99 27.47
N THR A 572 -43.85 16.61 27.37
CA THR A 572 -43.57 17.97 26.87
C THR A 572 -43.02 18.02 25.44
N LYS A 573 -43.17 16.96 24.63
CA LYS A 573 -42.80 16.92 23.19
C LYS A 573 -41.30 17.02 22.88
N HIS A 574 -40.41 16.87 23.87
CA HIS A 574 -38.96 16.88 23.69
C HIS A 574 -38.38 15.52 24.13
N HIS A 575 -37.56 14.90 23.29
CA HIS A 575 -36.84 13.66 23.63
C HIS A 575 -35.68 14.00 24.57
N HIS A 576 -35.67 13.42 25.78
CA HIS A 576 -34.59 13.58 26.74
C HIS A 576 -33.95 12.24 27.08
N ILE A 577 -32.63 12.19 26.99
CA ILE A 577 -31.87 11.06 27.51
C ILE A 577 -31.79 11.23 29.03
N THR A 578 -32.38 10.29 29.75
CA THR A 578 -32.44 10.31 31.22
C THR A 578 -31.46 9.29 31.80
N VAL A 579 -30.67 9.72 32.76
CA VAL A 579 -29.66 8.89 33.45
C VAL A 579 -30.15 8.64 34.88
N ARG A 580 -30.27 7.37 35.26
CA ARG A 580 -30.76 6.96 36.59
C ARG A 580 -29.94 5.81 37.18
N PRO A 581 -29.89 5.65 38.51
CA PRO A 581 -29.22 4.52 39.15
C PRO A 581 -29.90 3.19 38.81
N ASN A 582 -29.11 2.11 38.79
CA ASN A 582 -29.61 0.74 38.65
C ASN A 582 -30.22 0.26 39.97
N LEU A 583 -31.55 0.28 40.12
CA LEU A 583 -32.24 -0.14 41.34
C LEU A 583 -33.33 -1.18 41.03
N ASP A 584 -33.01 -2.45 41.30
CA ASP A 584 -33.97 -3.52 41.65
C ASP A 584 -34.34 -3.48 43.15
N VAL A 585 -33.94 -2.44 43.90
CA VAL A 585 -34.10 -2.36 45.35
C VAL A 585 -34.74 -1.04 45.73
N GLY A 586 -35.92 -1.09 46.34
CA GLY A 586 -36.78 0.05 46.67
C GLY A 586 -36.16 1.08 47.62
N VAL A 587 -35.37 2.00 47.06
CA VAL A 587 -34.95 3.25 47.72
C VAL A 587 -35.45 4.41 46.85
N ASP A 588 -36.67 4.84 47.12
CA ASP A 588 -37.26 6.06 46.57
C ASP A 588 -36.50 7.27 47.12
N ASN A 589 -35.61 7.89 46.32
CA ASN A 589 -35.13 9.30 46.38
C ASN A 589 -33.71 9.54 45.80
N ILE A 590 -33.25 8.80 44.79
CA ILE A 590 -32.03 9.19 44.07
C ILE A 590 -32.42 10.06 42.86
N PRO A 591 -31.84 11.27 42.69
CA PRO A 591 -32.26 12.19 41.64
C PRO A 591 -31.90 11.70 40.24
N GLU A 592 -32.89 11.72 39.35
CA GLU A 592 -32.72 11.53 37.91
C GLU A 592 -32.02 12.75 37.29
N ILE A 593 -31.21 12.52 36.25
CA ILE A 593 -30.52 13.59 35.53
C ILE A 593 -30.90 13.53 34.04
N ASN A 594 -31.48 14.62 33.55
CA ASN A 594 -31.92 14.73 32.16
C ASN A 594 -30.86 15.45 31.33
N ILE A 595 -30.43 14.85 30.22
CA ILE A 595 -29.54 15.48 29.24
C ILE A 595 -30.37 16.33 28.27
N VAL A 596 -30.08 17.64 28.25
CA VAL A 596 -30.84 18.65 27.51
C VAL A 596 -30.18 18.95 26.16
N LYS A 597 -28.86 19.15 26.15
CA LYS A 597 -28.10 19.48 24.94
C LYS A 597 -26.70 18.88 25.01
N GLN A 598 -26.24 18.30 23.89
CA GLN A 598 -24.90 17.74 23.77
C GLN A 598 -24.11 18.47 22.68
N PHE A 599 -22.89 18.88 23.00
CA PHE A 599 -21.89 19.29 22.03
C PHE A 599 -20.91 18.15 21.82
N GLN A 600 -20.94 17.58 20.61
CA GLN A 600 -20.10 16.43 20.26
C GLN A 600 -18.61 16.75 20.41
N PHE A 601 -17.84 15.68 20.65
CA PHE A 601 -16.39 15.76 20.69
C PHE A 601 -15.84 16.29 19.37
N SER A 602 -14.92 17.26 19.46
CA SER A 602 -14.18 17.77 18.30
C SER A 602 -12.70 17.47 18.52
N SER A 603 -12.08 16.79 17.55
CA SER A 603 -10.65 16.46 17.60
C SER A 603 -9.75 17.70 17.54
N HIS A 604 -10.18 18.74 16.81
CA HIS A 604 -9.50 20.03 16.75
C HIS A 604 -9.56 20.77 18.09
N LEU A 605 -10.72 20.76 18.76
CA LEU A 605 -10.91 21.43 20.06
C LEU A 605 -10.52 20.55 21.27
N GLN A 606 -10.34 19.25 21.08
CA GLN A 606 -9.97 18.24 22.08
C GLN A 606 -10.91 18.14 23.29
N ARG A 607 -12.21 18.41 23.11
CA ARG A 607 -13.20 18.42 24.19
C ARG A 607 -14.62 18.18 23.72
N MET A 608 -15.49 17.82 24.66
CA MET A 608 -16.95 17.77 24.50
C MET A 608 -17.64 18.36 25.73
N SER A 609 -18.90 18.76 25.56
CA SER A 609 -19.70 19.32 26.65
C SER A 609 -21.16 18.89 26.57
N VAL A 610 -21.80 18.75 27.72
CA VAL A 610 -23.20 18.34 27.84
C VAL A 610 -23.87 19.24 28.87
N ILE A 611 -25.08 19.70 28.56
CA ILE A 611 -25.93 20.45 29.49
C ILE A 611 -26.97 19.50 30.05
N VAL A 612 -27.03 19.42 31.37
CA VAL A 612 -27.95 18.57 32.11
C VAL A 612 -28.85 19.39 33.01
N ARG A 613 -30.01 18.83 33.33
CA ARG A 613 -30.94 19.31 34.35
C ARG A 613 -31.05 18.23 35.43
N CYS A 614 -30.62 18.53 36.64
CA CYS A 614 -30.72 17.59 37.76
C CYS A 614 -32.07 17.77 38.47
N SER A 615 -32.77 16.67 38.75
CA SER A 615 -34.11 16.70 39.37
C SER A 615 -34.10 17.17 40.83
N ASP A 616 -32.96 17.08 41.53
CA ASP A 616 -32.79 17.57 42.91
C ASP A 616 -32.69 19.10 43.01
N THR A 617 -31.90 19.73 42.13
CA THR A 617 -31.64 21.17 42.18
C THR A 617 -32.51 21.99 41.23
N GLY A 618 -33.08 21.38 40.19
CA GLY A 618 -33.82 22.07 39.14
C GLY A 618 -32.98 22.99 38.23
N HIS A 619 -31.72 23.28 38.60
CA HIS A 619 -30.77 24.09 37.85
C HIS A 619 -30.13 23.35 36.68
N PHE A 620 -29.76 24.09 35.64
CA PHE A 620 -29.00 23.58 34.51
C PHE A 620 -27.51 23.64 34.82
N THR A 621 -26.83 22.50 34.66
CA THR A 621 -25.37 22.40 34.84
C THR A 621 -24.76 21.91 33.53
N ALA A 622 -23.72 22.59 33.06
CA ALA A 622 -22.92 22.14 31.94
C ALA A 622 -21.70 21.36 32.46
N PHE A 623 -21.52 20.13 32.00
CA PHE A 623 -20.30 19.34 32.21
C PHE A 623 -19.46 19.36 30.94
N CYS A 624 -18.16 19.55 31.08
CA CYS A 624 -17.21 19.53 29.97
C CYS A 624 -16.06 18.59 30.30
N LYS A 625 -15.79 17.64 29.39
CA LYS A 625 -14.64 16.73 29.48
C LYS A 625 -13.74 16.88 28.26
N GLY A 626 -12.44 16.66 28.46
CA GLY A 626 -11.47 16.80 27.38
C GLY A 626 -10.03 16.52 27.82
N SER A 627 -9.08 16.90 26.97
CA SER A 627 -7.67 16.83 27.33
C SER A 627 -7.38 17.71 28.56
N PRO A 628 -6.50 17.27 29.48
CA PRO A 628 -6.20 18.04 30.68
C PRO A 628 -5.77 19.47 30.36
N GLU A 629 -4.90 19.68 29.38
CA GLU A 629 -4.39 21.01 29.03
C GLU A 629 -5.51 21.94 28.55
N MET A 630 -6.44 21.41 27.76
CA MET A 630 -7.56 22.19 27.23
C MET A 630 -8.57 22.55 28.32
N ILE A 631 -8.96 21.59 29.15
CA ILE A 631 -9.91 21.84 30.24
C ILE A 631 -9.32 22.79 31.27
N MET A 632 -8.02 22.68 31.57
CA MET A 632 -7.32 23.63 32.42
C MET A 632 -7.33 25.06 31.85
N ALA A 633 -7.13 25.22 30.55
CA ALA A 633 -7.16 26.52 29.89
C ALA A 633 -8.55 27.20 29.94
N LEU A 634 -9.63 26.41 30.05
CA LEU A 634 -11.01 26.90 30.11
C LEU A 634 -11.56 27.02 31.54
N SER A 635 -10.83 26.52 32.54
CA SER A 635 -11.26 26.50 33.94
C SER A 635 -10.80 27.74 34.70
N LYS A 636 -11.57 28.16 35.71
CA LYS A 636 -11.25 29.27 36.61
C LYS A 636 -9.98 28.95 37.40
N PRO A 637 -8.99 29.85 37.47
CA PRO A 637 -7.77 29.65 38.26
C PRO A 637 -8.03 29.37 39.74
N SER A 638 -9.14 29.89 40.30
CA SER A 638 -9.54 29.65 41.69
C SER A 638 -10.00 28.23 41.99
N SER A 639 -10.43 27.47 40.98
CA SER A 639 -10.87 26.07 41.13
C SER A 639 -9.75 25.05 41.00
N MET A 640 -8.54 25.51 40.64
CA MET A 640 -7.42 24.67 40.24
C MET A 640 -6.46 24.40 41.41
N PRO A 641 -6.22 23.13 41.80
CA PRO A 641 -5.23 22.78 42.81
C PRO A 641 -3.81 23.06 42.32
N SER A 642 -2.93 23.52 43.22
CA SER A 642 -1.52 23.83 42.90
C SER A 642 -0.70 22.62 42.45
N ASN A 643 -1.07 21.40 42.85
CA ASN A 643 -0.38 20.14 42.50
C ASN A 643 -0.96 19.40 41.28
N LEU A 644 -1.96 19.96 40.60
CA LEU A 644 -2.68 19.27 39.53
C LEU A 644 -1.78 18.95 38.31
N ILE A 645 -0.98 19.92 37.87
CA ILE A 645 -0.08 19.76 36.70
C ILE A 645 0.94 18.65 36.97
N SER A 646 1.52 18.63 38.17
CA SER A 646 2.46 17.57 38.57
C SER A 646 1.81 16.20 38.60
N LYS A 647 0.55 16.09 39.04
CA LYS A 647 -0.17 14.81 39.09
C LYS A 647 -0.58 14.30 37.71
N VAL A 648 -1.02 15.20 36.81
CA VAL A 648 -1.24 14.85 35.40
C VAL A 648 0.06 14.37 34.76
N HIS A 649 1.18 15.04 35.05
CA HIS A 649 2.48 14.61 34.56
C HIS A 649 2.89 13.22 35.08
N GLU A 650 2.68 12.94 36.36
CA GLU A 650 2.95 11.62 36.96
C GLU A 650 2.21 10.48 36.25
N TYR A 651 0.90 10.62 36.05
CA TYR A 651 0.10 9.59 35.38
C TYR A 651 0.40 9.45 33.89
N THR A 652 0.65 10.57 33.20
CA THR A 652 0.99 10.52 31.77
C THR A 652 2.37 9.90 31.51
N VAL A 653 3.35 10.09 32.40
CA VAL A 653 4.65 9.42 32.34
C VAL A 653 4.55 7.92 32.62
N GLN A 654 3.59 7.53 33.47
CA GLN A 654 3.23 6.13 33.70
C GLN A 654 2.43 5.49 32.55
N GLY A 655 2.16 6.23 31.47
CA GLY A 655 1.48 5.69 30.28
C GLY A 655 -0.04 5.73 30.35
N TYR A 656 -0.62 6.22 31.43
CA TYR A 656 -2.08 6.33 31.55
C TYR A 656 -2.65 7.43 30.66
N ARG A 657 -3.85 7.17 30.15
CA ARG A 657 -4.66 8.17 29.45
C ARG A 657 -5.46 8.94 30.48
N VAL A 658 -5.17 10.23 30.59
CA VAL A 658 -5.79 11.12 31.57
C VAL A 658 -6.81 12.03 30.89
N ILE A 659 -8.02 12.09 31.44
CA ILE A 659 -9.09 13.00 31.01
C ILE A 659 -9.44 13.91 32.17
N ALA A 660 -9.62 15.20 31.88
CA ALA A 660 -10.11 16.16 32.85
C ALA A 660 -11.60 16.41 32.66
N LEU A 661 -12.30 16.65 33.77
CA LEU A 661 -13.70 17.02 33.81
C LEU A 661 -13.87 18.31 34.62
N SER A 662 -14.64 19.25 34.06
CA SER A 662 -15.06 20.48 34.73
C SER A 662 -16.57 20.70 34.57
N LYS A 663 -17.14 21.55 35.44
CA LYS A 663 -18.56 21.90 35.43
C LYS A 663 -18.78 23.41 35.32
N LYS A 664 -19.98 23.84 34.97
CA LYS A 664 -20.44 25.22 35.06
C LYS A 664 -21.93 25.25 35.36
N CYS A 665 -22.33 25.94 36.42
CA CYS A 665 -23.74 26.21 36.69
C CYS A 665 -24.23 27.32 35.74
N LEU A 666 -25.38 27.12 35.10
CA LEU A 666 -25.99 28.10 34.20
C LEU A 666 -27.08 28.88 34.95
N ASP A 667 -27.10 30.20 34.78
CA ASP A 667 -28.03 31.10 35.48
C ASP A 667 -29.47 31.03 34.93
N SER A 668 -29.66 30.51 33.71
CA SER A 668 -30.98 30.47 33.07
C SER A 668 -31.85 29.34 33.65
N THR A 669 -33.14 29.63 33.85
CA THR A 669 -34.15 28.67 34.34
C THR A 669 -35.04 28.12 33.23
N ARG A 670 -34.90 28.62 31.99
CA ARG A 670 -35.73 28.26 30.84
C ARG A 670 -34.96 27.41 29.82
N GLU A 671 -35.52 26.27 29.47
CA GLU A 671 -34.92 25.31 28.55
C GLU A 671 -34.73 25.86 27.11
N GLU A 672 -35.67 26.68 26.63
CA GLU A 672 -35.59 27.31 25.30
C GLU A 672 -34.39 28.25 25.13
N GLU A 673 -33.96 28.92 26.21
CA GLU A 673 -32.78 29.78 26.22
C GLU A 673 -31.50 28.93 26.20
N VAL A 674 -31.48 27.84 26.97
CA VAL A 674 -30.36 26.89 27.06
C VAL A 674 -30.10 26.20 25.73
N ILE A 675 -31.16 25.83 24.98
CA ILE A 675 -31.03 25.20 23.66
C ILE A 675 -30.36 26.13 22.64
N LYS A 676 -30.53 27.45 22.77
CA LYS A 676 -29.94 28.45 21.86
C LYS A 676 -28.48 28.83 22.19
N LEU A 677 -27.96 28.41 23.35
CA LEU A 677 -26.58 28.73 23.75
C LEU A 677 -25.56 28.19 22.74
N LEU A 678 -24.59 29.03 22.41
CA LEU A 678 -23.44 28.65 21.60
C LEU A 678 -22.42 27.88 22.43
N ARG A 679 -21.62 27.06 21.76
CA ARG A 679 -20.59 26.22 22.39
C ARG A 679 -19.59 27.05 23.19
N GLU A 680 -19.21 28.21 22.67
CA GLU A 680 -18.22 29.11 23.26
C GLU A 680 -18.68 29.72 24.60
N ASP A 681 -19.98 29.98 24.74
CA ASP A 681 -20.55 30.53 25.98
C ASP A 681 -20.60 29.48 27.11
N VAL A 682 -20.81 28.22 26.73
CA VAL A 682 -20.87 27.08 27.65
C VAL A 682 -19.46 26.69 28.10
N GLU A 683 -18.50 26.67 27.18
CA GLU A 683 -17.13 26.21 27.39
C GLU A 683 -16.17 27.31 27.89
N ARG A 684 -16.64 28.26 28.71
CA ARG A 684 -15.79 29.27 29.38
C ARG A 684 -16.05 29.34 30.88
N ASP A 685 -15.06 29.76 31.65
CA ASP A 685 -15.14 29.98 33.11
C ASP A 685 -15.60 28.71 33.86
N LEU A 686 -15.05 27.55 33.52
CA LEU A 686 -15.43 26.25 34.10
C LEU A 686 -14.84 26.05 35.51
N GLU A 687 -15.46 25.22 36.33
CA GLU A 687 -14.98 24.80 37.64
C GLU A 687 -14.44 23.38 37.59
N PHE A 688 -13.16 23.21 37.92
CA PHE A 688 -12.47 21.94 37.81
C PHE A 688 -13.00 20.91 38.82
N CYS A 689 -13.39 19.72 38.35
CA CYS A 689 -14.00 18.67 39.19
C CYS A 689 -13.01 17.53 39.53
N GLY A 690 -12.22 17.08 38.54
CA GLY A 690 -11.30 15.97 38.76
C GLY A 690 -10.70 15.39 37.48
N LEU A 691 -9.90 14.32 37.67
CA LEU A 691 -9.28 13.55 36.59
C LEU A 691 -9.84 12.12 36.54
N ILE A 692 -9.96 11.59 35.33
CA ILE A 692 -10.33 10.21 35.02
C ILE A 692 -9.11 9.55 34.38
N ILE A 693 -8.71 8.39 34.90
CA ILE A 693 -7.48 7.69 34.51
C ILE A 693 -7.84 6.36 33.87
N LEU A 694 -7.39 6.18 32.65
CA LEU A 694 -7.61 5.00 31.82
C LEU A 694 -6.27 4.36 31.48
N GLU A 695 -6.25 3.04 31.32
CA GLU A 695 -5.06 2.26 30.95
C GLU A 695 -5.25 1.64 29.56
N ASN A 696 -4.19 1.71 28.74
CA ASN A 696 -4.09 0.97 27.48
C ASN A 696 -3.15 -0.21 27.71
N LYS A 697 -3.69 -1.43 27.79
CA LYS A 697 -2.87 -2.62 28.03
C LYS A 697 -2.18 -3.07 26.76
N LEU A 698 -0.90 -3.44 26.88
CA LEU A 698 -0.16 -4.11 25.81
C LEU A 698 -0.73 -5.51 25.57
N LYS A 699 -0.83 -5.91 24.30
CA LYS A 699 -1.12 -7.30 23.95
C LYS A 699 0.04 -8.19 24.43
N PRO A 700 -0.24 -9.37 25.02
CA PRO A 700 0.79 -10.19 25.66
C PRO A 700 1.89 -10.67 24.70
N GLN A 701 1.58 -10.79 23.40
CA GLN A 701 2.52 -11.21 22.37
C GLN A 701 3.45 -10.08 21.90
N THR A 702 3.09 -8.80 22.11
CA THR A 702 3.74 -7.64 21.51
C THR A 702 5.23 -7.57 21.88
N ALA A 703 5.57 -7.61 23.16
CA ALA A 703 6.96 -7.47 23.63
C ALA A 703 7.88 -8.57 23.06
N GLY A 704 7.42 -9.82 23.02
CA GLY A 704 8.19 -10.94 22.46
C GLY A 704 8.48 -10.78 20.97
N ILE A 705 7.51 -10.25 20.22
CA ILE A 705 7.64 -10.06 18.76
C ILE A 705 8.55 -8.86 18.45
N ILE A 706 8.42 -7.74 19.16
CA ILE A 706 9.31 -6.59 19.00
C ILE A 706 10.76 -6.97 19.29
N ASN A 707 11.01 -7.76 20.34
CA ASN A 707 12.34 -8.30 20.62
C ASN A 707 12.90 -9.14 19.45
N MET A 708 12.09 -10.04 18.87
CA MET A 708 12.48 -10.82 17.70
C MET A 708 12.84 -9.94 16.49
N LEU A 709 12.11 -8.83 16.27
CA LEU A 709 12.39 -7.89 15.18
C LEU A 709 13.68 -7.08 15.44
N ASN A 710 13.90 -6.67 16.68
CA ASN A 710 15.12 -5.98 17.11
C ASN A 710 16.36 -6.89 17.00
N GLU A 711 16.25 -8.17 17.38
CA GLU A 711 17.31 -9.18 17.22
C GLU A 711 17.68 -9.39 15.74
N ALA A 712 16.69 -9.29 14.84
CA ALA A 712 16.87 -9.32 13.40
C ALA A 712 17.38 -8.00 12.80
N ASN A 713 17.74 -7.01 13.64
CA ASN A 713 18.25 -5.69 13.23
C ASN A 713 17.31 -4.94 12.27
N LEU A 714 16.00 -5.14 12.44
CA LEU A 714 14.98 -4.39 11.71
C LEU A 714 14.69 -3.09 12.45
N LYS A 715 14.56 -1.99 11.70
CA LYS A 715 14.14 -0.73 12.28
C LYS A 715 12.65 -0.82 12.63
N VAL A 716 12.31 -0.64 13.89
CA VAL A 716 10.92 -0.62 14.37
C VAL A 716 10.53 0.81 14.73
N VAL A 717 9.38 1.26 14.24
CA VAL A 717 8.86 2.62 14.42
C VAL A 717 7.41 2.55 14.86
N MET A 718 7.05 3.33 15.87
CA MET A 718 5.67 3.55 16.29
C MET A 718 5.15 4.85 15.69
N ILE A 719 4.00 4.79 15.02
CA ILE A 719 3.31 5.96 14.45
C ILE A 719 1.88 5.99 15.00
N THR A 720 1.59 6.90 15.91
CA THR A 720 0.31 6.92 16.64
C THR A 720 -0.35 8.30 16.67
N GLY A 721 -1.69 8.31 16.81
CA GLY A 721 -2.47 9.50 17.11
C GLY A 721 -2.45 9.92 18.59
N ASP A 722 -1.93 9.07 19.48
CA ASP A 722 -1.93 9.30 20.93
C ASP A 722 -0.90 10.35 21.37
N ASN A 723 -0.94 10.70 22.66
CA ASN A 723 0.03 11.60 23.27
C ASN A 723 1.45 11.00 23.25
N LEU A 724 2.45 11.87 23.12
CA LEU A 724 3.86 11.50 23.05
C LEU A 724 4.32 10.70 24.27
N GLN A 725 3.90 11.10 25.48
CA GLN A 725 4.32 10.43 26.72
C GLN A 725 3.80 8.99 26.80
N THR A 726 2.54 8.77 26.42
CA THR A 726 1.96 7.42 26.30
C THR A 726 2.70 6.58 25.26
N GLY A 727 3.00 7.15 24.10
CA GLY A 727 3.82 6.48 23.07
C GLY A 727 5.21 6.11 23.58
N VAL A 728 5.87 7.01 24.34
CA VAL A 728 7.18 6.76 24.97
C VAL A 728 7.10 5.64 26.01
N HIS A 729 6.05 5.61 26.83
CA HIS A 729 5.84 4.55 27.81
C HIS A 729 5.69 3.18 27.13
N ILE A 730 4.76 3.08 26.19
CA ILE A 730 4.50 1.83 25.44
C ILE A 730 5.75 1.39 24.67
N ALA A 731 6.48 2.31 24.05
CA ALA A 731 7.70 1.99 23.31
C ALA A 731 8.84 1.45 24.20
N LYS A 732 8.91 1.87 25.48
CA LYS A 732 9.84 1.30 26.46
C LYS A 732 9.36 -0.07 26.94
N GLU A 733 8.07 -0.18 27.26
CA GLU A 733 7.47 -1.41 27.79
C GLU A 733 7.54 -2.57 26.80
N CYS A 734 7.28 -2.32 25.51
CA CYS A 734 7.39 -3.34 24.47
C CYS A 734 8.82 -3.59 23.95
N GLY A 735 9.80 -2.81 24.42
CA GLY A 735 11.21 -2.97 24.03
C GLY A 735 11.60 -2.34 22.68
N MET A 736 10.76 -1.48 22.08
CA MET A 736 11.14 -0.70 20.88
C MET A 736 12.30 0.25 21.19
N VAL A 737 12.30 0.84 22.39
CA VAL A 737 13.39 1.65 22.91
C VAL A 737 14.12 0.87 23.99
N LYS A 738 15.42 0.62 23.77
CA LYS A 738 16.26 -0.07 24.75
C LYS A 738 16.44 0.79 26.01
N PRO A 739 16.61 0.20 27.20
CA PRO A 739 16.81 0.94 28.45
C PRO A 739 17.99 1.93 28.41
N ASN A 740 19.02 1.63 27.60
CA ASN A 740 20.23 2.45 27.47
C ASN A 740 20.08 3.60 26.47
N HIS A 741 18.99 3.67 25.71
CA HIS A 741 18.78 4.73 24.72
C HIS A 741 18.20 5.98 25.37
N ASN A 742 18.80 7.14 25.07
CA ASN A 742 18.23 8.42 25.44
C ASN A 742 17.13 8.81 24.45
N ILE A 743 15.98 9.27 24.96
CA ILE A 743 14.87 9.73 24.12
C ILE A 743 14.93 11.25 24.02
N ILE A 744 15.14 11.75 22.80
CA ILE A 744 15.19 13.17 22.49
C ILE A 744 13.89 13.57 21.80
N GLU A 745 13.13 14.45 22.44
CA GLU A 745 12.01 15.16 21.83
C GLU A 745 12.52 16.22 20.87
N VAL A 746 11.99 16.20 19.64
CA VAL A 746 12.23 17.27 18.67
C VAL A 746 10.99 18.15 18.59
N SER A 747 11.13 19.40 18.99
CA SER A 747 10.04 20.39 18.96
C SER A 747 10.40 21.51 18.00
N ALA A 748 9.52 21.77 17.03
CA ALA A 748 9.68 22.83 16.04
C ALA A 748 8.53 23.84 16.15
N GLU A 749 8.88 25.12 16.32
CA GLU A 749 7.94 26.22 16.49
C GLU A 749 7.77 27.00 15.19
N GLU A 750 6.54 27.48 14.95
CA GLU A 750 6.23 28.35 13.82
C GLU A 750 6.82 29.76 14.05
N PRO A 751 7.19 30.49 12.98
CA PRO A 751 7.61 31.86 13.12
C PRO A 751 6.45 32.74 13.62
N THR A 752 6.68 33.53 14.66
CA THR A 752 5.75 34.59 15.11
C THR A 752 6.24 35.95 14.60
N GLU A 753 5.43 37.01 14.69
CA GLU A 753 5.82 38.37 14.25
C GLU A 753 7.15 38.85 14.86
N CYS A 754 7.57 38.29 16.01
CA CYS A 754 8.80 38.62 16.70
C CYS A 754 9.85 37.48 16.75
N SER A 755 9.60 36.30 16.17
CA SER A 755 10.55 35.17 16.23
C SER A 755 10.65 34.38 14.91
N ILE A 756 11.87 34.01 14.52
CA ILE A 756 12.13 33.10 13.39
C ILE A 756 11.71 31.68 13.80
N ALA A 757 11.38 30.82 12.83
CA ALA A 757 11.15 29.40 13.08
C ALA A 757 12.36 28.81 13.84
N SER A 758 12.12 28.10 14.94
CA SER A 758 13.18 27.54 15.78
C SER A 758 12.93 26.07 16.06
N ILE A 759 14.02 25.31 16.21
CA ILE A 759 14.00 23.91 16.58
C ILE A 759 14.72 23.72 17.92
N SER A 760 14.18 22.86 18.77
CA SER A 760 14.75 22.52 20.07
C SER A 760 14.76 21.02 20.29
N TYR A 761 15.82 20.56 20.97
CA TYR A 761 16.03 19.16 21.32
C TYR A 761 15.98 19.01 22.84
N LYS A 762 14.97 18.29 23.35
CA LYS A 762 14.78 18.10 24.80
C LYS A 762 14.89 16.63 25.18
N ILE A 763 15.64 16.31 26.23
CA ILE A 763 15.71 14.94 26.75
C ILE A 763 14.48 14.69 27.64
N ILE A 764 13.65 13.71 27.28
CA ILE A 764 12.46 13.32 28.07
C ILE A 764 12.83 12.33 29.18
N SER A 765 13.81 11.47 28.93
CA SER A 765 14.15 10.34 29.79
C SER A 765 15.64 10.08 29.75
N GLN A 766 16.32 10.25 30.88
CA GLN A 766 17.66 9.69 31.09
C GLN A 766 17.55 8.19 31.38
N ALA A 767 18.45 7.39 30.82
CA ALA A 767 18.67 6.04 31.31
C ALA A 767 19.13 6.11 32.78
N ILE A 768 18.21 5.97 33.73
CA ILE A 768 18.55 5.88 35.16
C ILE A 768 19.16 4.49 35.38
N MET A 769 20.45 4.35 35.12
CA MET A 769 21.27 3.40 35.86
C MET A 769 21.88 4.13 37.04
N MET A 770 21.46 3.74 38.25
CA MET A 770 22.21 3.96 39.47
C MET A 770 23.62 3.38 39.32
N VAL A 771 24.58 4.19 38.88
CA VAL A 771 26.00 3.93 39.15
C VAL A 771 26.43 4.95 40.19
N LYS A 772 26.21 4.61 41.45
CA LYS A 772 27.05 5.14 42.52
C LYS A 772 28.44 4.55 42.30
N TYR A 773 29.36 5.28 41.70
CA TYR A 773 30.80 5.21 42.00
C TYR A 773 31.56 6.38 41.37
N ASP A 774 32.58 6.79 42.11
CA ASP A 774 33.44 7.96 41.98
C ASP A 774 34.16 8.19 40.64
N ASN A 775 34.56 9.46 40.48
CA ASN A 775 35.63 10.03 39.66
C ASN A 775 35.38 10.24 38.16
N HIS A 776 35.25 11.52 37.79
CA HIS A 776 35.53 12.13 36.48
C HIS A 776 35.29 11.26 35.23
N PHE A 777 34.03 10.92 34.96
CA PHE A 777 33.59 10.48 33.64
C PHE A 777 32.77 11.60 32.98
N ASP A 778 33.16 12.05 31.78
CA ASP A 778 32.42 13.01 30.95
C ASP A 778 31.03 12.45 30.60
N ILE A 779 30.02 12.78 31.41
CA ILE A 779 28.63 12.35 31.25
C ILE A 779 28.08 12.79 29.87
N GLU A 780 28.50 13.96 29.37
CA GLU A 780 28.09 14.52 28.07
C GLU A 780 28.57 13.71 26.85
N LYS A 781 29.73 13.04 26.93
CA LYS A 781 30.26 12.23 25.80
C LYS A 781 29.55 10.89 25.64
N ASN A 782 29.05 10.30 26.73
CA ASN A 782 28.26 9.06 26.68
C ASN A 782 26.77 9.31 26.39
N LEU A 783 26.23 10.49 26.74
CA LEU A 783 24.87 10.92 26.41
C LEU A 783 24.57 10.92 24.90
N ARG A 784 25.60 11.12 24.06
CA ARG A 784 25.48 11.36 22.60
C ARG A 784 25.58 10.12 21.71
N LYS A 785 25.98 8.95 22.21
CA LYS A 785 26.25 7.78 21.35
C LYS A 785 25.01 6.94 21.01
N ASP A 786 24.03 6.84 21.91
CA ASP A 786 22.84 6.00 21.71
C ASP A 786 21.55 6.77 22.07
N TYR A 787 21.00 7.48 21.09
CA TYR A 787 19.75 8.22 21.22
C TYR A 787 18.73 7.89 20.13
N VAL A 788 17.46 8.13 20.42
CA VAL A 788 16.32 7.98 19.50
C VAL A 788 15.46 9.24 19.53
N PHE A 789 14.84 9.58 18.39
CA PHE A 789 13.95 10.74 18.33
C PHE A 789 12.49 10.37 18.57
N ALA A 790 11.81 11.25 19.30
CA ALA A 790 10.38 11.28 19.49
C ALA A 790 9.84 12.62 18.96
N VAL A 791 8.85 12.58 18.08
CA VAL A 791 8.34 13.78 17.37
C VAL A 791 6.82 13.82 17.42
N THR A 792 6.24 15.00 17.64
CA THR A 792 4.79 15.23 17.58
C THR A 792 4.35 15.63 16.17
N GLY A 793 3.12 15.32 15.78
CA GLY A 793 2.59 15.64 14.44
C GLY A 793 2.64 17.13 14.08
N LYS A 794 2.44 18.03 15.07
CA LYS A 794 2.61 19.49 14.86
C LYS A 794 4.06 19.85 14.55
N SER A 795 5.00 19.34 15.34
CA SER A 795 6.43 19.58 15.10
C SER A 795 6.88 18.98 13.78
N TRP A 796 6.39 17.78 13.42
CA TRP A 796 6.67 17.14 12.14
C TRP A 796 6.23 18.00 10.95
N ALA A 797 5.01 18.56 10.98
CA ALA A 797 4.54 19.47 9.94
C ALA A 797 5.44 20.70 9.79
N ASN A 798 5.88 21.27 10.91
CA ASN A 798 6.79 22.42 10.92
C ASN A 798 8.19 22.06 10.40
N ILE A 799 8.70 20.89 10.76
CA ILE A 799 10.00 20.37 10.27
C ILE A 799 9.95 20.20 8.75
N VAL A 800 8.91 19.56 8.21
CA VAL A 800 8.78 19.34 6.76
C VAL A 800 8.69 20.68 6.01
N LYS A 801 7.99 21.66 6.58
CA LYS A 801 7.76 22.96 5.93
C LYS A 801 8.95 23.92 6.01
N TYR A 802 9.58 24.05 7.17
CA TYR A 802 10.60 25.06 7.44
C TYR A 802 12.03 24.49 7.51
N PHE A 803 12.18 23.18 7.77
CA PHE A 803 13.47 22.52 7.97
C PHE A 803 13.61 21.21 7.17
N PRO A 804 13.36 21.21 5.84
CA PRO A 804 13.38 19.99 5.02
C PRO A 804 14.74 19.25 5.06
N GLN A 805 15.84 19.96 5.29
CA GLN A 805 17.19 19.39 5.43
C GLN A 805 17.36 18.47 6.64
N LEU A 806 16.52 18.62 7.68
CA LEU A 806 16.57 17.80 8.90
C LEU A 806 15.71 16.53 8.79
N VAL A 807 14.77 16.49 7.84
CA VAL A 807 13.86 15.35 7.63
C VAL A 807 14.63 14.03 7.49
N PRO A 808 15.68 13.90 6.64
CA PRO A 808 16.44 12.66 6.52
C PRO A 808 17.07 12.20 7.85
N LYS A 809 17.59 13.14 8.64
CA LYS A 809 18.26 12.85 9.92
C LYS A 809 17.26 12.37 10.97
N ILE A 810 16.14 13.08 11.10
CA ILE A 810 15.07 12.77 12.06
C ILE A 810 14.40 11.44 11.70
N VAL A 811 14.09 11.19 10.43
CA VAL A 811 13.50 9.93 9.98
C VAL A 811 14.46 8.76 10.21
N THR A 812 15.77 8.94 10.04
CA THR A 812 16.76 7.86 10.22
C THR A 812 16.90 7.41 11.69
N LYS A 813 16.84 8.32 12.67
CA LYS A 813 16.93 7.98 14.12
C LYS A 813 15.60 8.05 14.87
N GLY A 814 14.52 8.45 14.21
CA GLY A 814 13.18 8.52 14.78
C GLY A 814 12.56 7.15 15.00
N VAL A 815 11.98 6.96 16.17
CA VAL A 815 11.31 5.72 16.60
C VAL A 815 9.86 5.98 16.98
N ILE A 816 9.54 7.16 17.53
CA ILE A 816 8.21 7.47 18.05
C ILE A 816 7.68 8.73 17.33
N PHE A 817 6.58 8.58 16.62
CA PHE A 817 5.84 9.68 16.00
C PHE A 817 4.43 9.69 16.56
N ALA A 818 4.12 10.70 17.38
CA ALA A 818 2.89 10.76 18.16
C ALA A 818 2.00 11.94 17.71
N ARG A 819 0.70 11.90 18.03
CA ARG A 819 -0.30 12.86 17.54
C ARG A 819 -0.27 13.07 16.02
N MET A 820 -0.03 11.99 15.26
CA MET A 820 0.02 12.00 13.81
C MET A 820 -1.38 11.84 13.21
N SER A 821 -1.75 12.68 12.25
CA SER A 821 -2.96 12.47 11.43
C SER A 821 -2.73 11.37 10.37
N GLY A 822 -3.80 10.77 9.83
CA GLY A 822 -3.68 9.72 8.81
C GLY A 822 -2.84 10.14 7.58
N MET A 823 -3.01 11.38 7.11
CA MET A 823 -2.18 11.95 6.03
C MET A 823 -0.70 12.07 6.42
N GLN A 824 -0.41 12.47 7.67
CA GLN A 824 0.96 12.54 8.17
C GLN A 824 1.59 11.14 8.30
N LYS A 825 0.80 10.11 8.66
CA LYS A 825 1.26 8.71 8.67
C LYS A 825 1.70 8.28 7.27
N GLN A 826 0.88 8.57 6.25
CA GLN A 826 1.21 8.28 4.84
C GLN A 826 2.51 8.98 4.41
N HIS A 827 2.60 10.30 4.63
CA HIS A 827 3.77 11.09 4.26
C HIS A 827 5.05 10.59 4.92
N LEU A 828 5.01 10.24 6.22
CA LEU A 828 6.16 9.68 6.93
C LEU A 828 6.63 8.36 6.32
N VAL A 829 5.70 7.46 5.95
CA VAL A 829 6.02 6.21 5.26
C VAL A 829 6.67 6.47 3.90
N GLU A 830 6.20 7.46 3.15
CA GLU A 830 6.80 7.86 1.88
C GLU A 830 8.22 8.40 2.05
N GLU A 831 8.48 9.19 3.10
CA GLU A 831 9.82 9.69 3.42
C GLU A 831 10.79 8.56 3.76
N PHE A 832 10.36 7.55 4.53
CA PHE A 832 11.18 6.34 4.72
C PHE A 832 11.52 5.66 3.39
N LYS A 833 10.55 5.55 2.48
CA LYS A 833 10.80 4.99 1.13
C LYS A 833 11.75 5.87 0.31
N ASN A 834 11.64 7.19 0.42
CA ASN A 834 12.49 8.15 -0.29
C ASN A 834 13.96 8.03 0.14
N LEU A 835 14.21 7.75 1.42
CA LEU A 835 15.55 7.46 1.95
C LEU A 835 16.11 6.08 1.57
N GLY A 836 15.30 5.24 0.90
CA GLY A 836 15.69 3.92 0.41
C GLY A 836 15.41 2.76 1.38
N TYR A 837 14.55 2.94 2.39
CA TYR A 837 14.03 1.84 3.20
C TYR A 837 12.95 1.04 2.44
N TYR A 838 12.93 -0.26 2.66
CA TYR A 838 11.80 -1.12 2.34
C TYR A 838 10.87 -1.18 3.55
N VAL A 839 9.87 -0.31 3.53
CA VAL A 839 8.92 -0.12 4.63
C VAL A 839 7.77 -1.12 4.58
N ALA A 840 7.52 -1.78 5.71
CA ALA A 840 6.26 -2.43 6.03
C ALA A 840 5.44 -1.57 7.00
N MET A 841 4.13 -1.49 6.82
CA MET A 841 3.20 -0.85 7.76
C MET A 841 2.23 -1.91 8.27
N CYS A 842 2.04 -1.96 9.59
CA CYS A 842 1.06 -2.82 10.26
C CYS A 842 0.09 -1.93 11.04
N GLY A 843 -1.21 -2.09 10.76
CA GLY A 843 -2.27 -1.31 11.36
C GLY A 843 -3.60 -2.05 11.28
N ASP A 844 -4.55 -1.66 12.11
CA ASP A 844 -5.88 -2.26 12.24
C ASP A 844 -6.99 -1.28 11.85
N GLY A 845 -6.75 0.03 12.02
CA GLY A 845 -7.71 1.09 11.70
C GLY A 845 -7.63 1.58 10.25
N ALA A 846 -8.71 2.19 9.75
CA ALA A 846 -8.68 2.83 8.43
C ALA A 846 -7.94 4.18 8.44
N ASN A 847 -7.68 4.76 9.61
CA ASN A 847 -6.73 5.87 9.77
C ASN A 847 -5.33 5.52 9.24
N ASP A 848 -4.99 4.22 9.16
CA ASP A 848 -3.75 3.72 8.58
C ASP A 848 -3.85 3.35 7.11
N CYS A 849 -5.05 3.39 6.50
CA CYS A 849 -5.28 2.93 5.13
C CYS A 849 -4.35 3.61 4.12
N GLY A 850 -4.13 4.93 4.26
CA GLY A 850 -3.18 5.68 3.43
C GLY A 850 -1.74 5.19 3.61
N ALA A 851 -1.31 4.98 4.85
CA ALA A 851 0.03 4.49 5.18
C ALA A 851 0.26 3.02 4.76
N LEU A 852 -0.73 2.14 4.98
CA LEU A 852 -0.74 0.74 4.55
C LEU A 852 -0.57 0.61 3.03
N LYS A 853 -1.25 1.49 2.29
CA LYS A 853 -1.17 1.57 0.83
C LYS A 853 0.16 2.16 0.34
N ALA A 854 0.67 3.19 1.02
CA ALA A 854 1.93 3.82 0.66
C ALA A 854 3.14 2.93 0.94
N ALA A 855 3.07 2.06 1.96
CA ALA A 855 4.13 1.10 2.29
C ALA A 855 4.40 0.13 1.14
N HIS A 856 5.62 -0.42 1.09
CA HIS A 856 5.90 -1.52 0.14
C HIS A 856 5.13 -2.79 0.52
N VAL A 857 4.88 -2.96 1.83
CA VAL A 857 4.14 -4.09 2.40
C VAL A 857 3.17 -3.55 3.45
N GLY A 858 1.88 -3.45 3.10
CA GLY A 858 0.81 -3.22 4.08
C GLY A 858 0.36 -4.54 4.70
N ILE A 859 0.13 -4.55 6.02
CA ILE A 859 -0.45 -5.67 6.77
C ILE A 859 -1.61 -5.12 7.60
N SER A 860 -2.82 -5.59 7.33
CA SER A 860 -4.01 -5.24 8.11
C SER A 860 -4.36 -6.34 9.10
N LEU A 861 -4.71 -5.97 10.33
CA LEU A 861 -5.15 -6.90 11.40
C LEU A 861 -6.68 -7.01 11.51
N SER A 862 -7.43 -6.35 10.62
CA SER A 862 -8.89 -6.32 10.62
C SER A 862 -9.46 -6.88 9.31
N GLU A 863 -10.66 -7.47 9.36
CA GLU A 863 -11.40 -7.93 8.17
C GLU A 863 -12.28 -6.84 7.55
N ALA A 864 -12.30 -5.62 8.09
CA ALA A 864 -13.12 -4.51 7.58
C ALA A 864 -12.82 -4.21 6.10
N GLU A 865 -13.77 -3.61 5.37
CA GLU A 865 -13.57 -3.28 3.93
C GLU A 865 -12.36 -2.36 3.69
N SER A 866 -12.02 -1.51 4.66
CA SER A 866 -10.78 -0.70 4.64
C SER A 866 -9.50 -1.55 4.57
N SER A 867 -9.53 -2.80 5.04
CA SER A 867 -8.43 -3.77 4.93
C SER A 867 -8.12 -4.19 3.49
N VAL A 868 -9.07 -4.02 2.55
CA VAL A 868 -8.88 -4.36 1.12
C VAL A 868 -7.78 -3.50 0.48
N ALA A 869 -7.47 -2.33 1.05
CA ALA A 869 -6.35 -1.51 0.62
C ALA A 869 -4.98 -2.14 0.92
N SER A 870 -4.91 -3.03 1.92
CA SER A 870 -3.70 -3.73 2.32
C SER A 870 -3.50 -5.00 1.49
N PRO A 871 -2.28 -5.28 0.98
CA PRO A 871 -2.01 -6.53 0.25
C PRO A 871 -2.08 -7.78 1.14
N PHE A 872 -1.87 -7.65 2.45
CA PHE A 872 -2.02 -8.72 3.44
C PHE A 872 -3.08 -8.38 4.49
N THR A 873 -3.89 -9.37 4.83
CA THR A 873 -4.91 -9.29 5.89
C THR A 873 -4.76 -10.50 6.80
N SER A 874 -4.52 -10.28 8.09
CA SER A 874 -4.52 -11.34 9.11
C SER A 874 -5.87 -11.42 9.79
N LYS A 875 -6.36 -12.64 10.03
CA LYS A 875 -7.55 -12.85 10.88
C LYS A 875 -7.23 -12.76 12.37
N ILE A 876 -5.97 -12.95 12.73
CA ILE A 876 -5.51 -12.90 14.12
C ILE A 876 -5.16 -11.43 14.41
N GLN A 877 -5.84 -10.84 15.39
CA GLN A 877 -5.66 -9.46 15.79
C GLN A 877 -4.39 -9.25 16.66
N ASP A 878 -3.24 -9.77 16.23
CA ASP A 878 -1.94 -9.55 16.87
C ASP A 878 -0.82 -9.31 15.84
N ILE A 879 0.32 -8.83 16.31
CA ILE A 879 1.46 -8.54 15.42
C ILE A 879 2.28 -9.80 15.06
N SER A 880 1.83 -11.02 15.38
CA SER A 880 2.56 -12.27 15.11
C SER A 880 2.67 -12.57 13.61
N CYS A 881 1.74 -12.01 12.83
CA CYS A 881 1.73 -12.10 11.39
C CYS A 881 2.95 -11.42 10.74
N VAL A 882 3.47 -10.34 11.34
CA VAL A 882 4.58 -9.54 10.77
C VAL A 882 5.86 -10.36 10.57
N PRO A 883 6.46 -11.00 11.61
CA PRO A 883 7.63 -11.83 11.42
C PRO A 883 7.36 -13.04 10.50
N GLN A 884 6.13 -13.56 10.47
CA GLN A 884 5.77 -14.67 9.58
C GLN A 884 5.77 -14.24 8.10
N VAL A 885 5.20 -13.07 7.79
CA VAL A 885 5.19 -12.48 6.44
C VAL A 885 6.60 -12.19 5.95
N ILE A 886 7.49 -11.70 6.83
CA ILE A 886 8.89 -11.44 6.48
C ILE A 886 9.67 -12.75 6.29
N LYS A 887 9.52 -13.75 7.19
CA LYS A 887 10.19 -15.06 7.06
C LYS A 887 9.78 -15.76 5.76
N GLU A 888 8.48 -15.85 5.48
CA GLU A 888 7.98 -16.44 4.23
C GLU A 888 8.38 -15.61 3.02
N GLY A 889 8.40 -14.28 3.12
CA GLY A 889 8.85 -13.41 2.04
C GLY A 889 10.33 -13.60 1.68
N ARG A 890 11.21 -13.71 2.69
CA ARG A 890 12.64 -14.01 2.48
C ARG A 890 12.84 -15.37 1.84
N ALA A 891 12.09 -16.38 2.30
CA ALA A 891 12.13 -17.72 1.73
C ALA A 891 11.60 -17.75 0.29
N ALA A 892 10.49 -17.06 -0.01
CA ALA A 892 9.89 -16.95 -1.33
C ALA A 892 10.79 -16.19 -2.32
N LEU A 893 11.47 -15.14 -1.84
CA LEU A 893 12.43 -14.38 -2.62
C LEU A 893 13.63 -15.24 -3.03
N ILE A 894 14.29 -15.91 -2.07
CA ILE A 894 15.39 -16.85 -2.37
C ILE A 894 14.92 -17.99 -3.27
N THR A 895 13.71 -18.49 -3.05
CA THR A 895 13.11 -19.53 -3.90
C THR A 895 12.95 -19.04 -5.34
N SER A 896 12.44 -17.83 -5.54
CA SER A 896 12.26 -17.22 -6.85
C SER A 896 13.60 -16.99 -7.56
N PHE A 897 14.63 -16.54 -6.82
CA PHE A 897 15.99 -16.41 -7.34
C PHE A 897 16.59 -17.77 -7.70
N GLY A 898 16.42 -18.79 -6.87
CA GLY A 898 16.91 -20.14 -7.12
C GLY A 898 16.27 -20.77 -8.35
N ILE A 899 14.94 -20.68 -8.48
CA ILE A 899 14.21 -21.14 -9.67
C ILE A 899 14.69 -20.37 -10.90
N PHE A 900 14.86 -19.05 -10.82
CA PHE A 900 15.37 -18.26 -11.95
C PHE A 900 16.78 -18.69 -12.36
N LYS A 901 17.70 -18.89 -11.41
CA LYS A 901 19.06 -19.39 -11.68
C LYS A 901 19.03 -20.76 -12.36
N ILE A 902 18.21 -21.69 -11.83
CA ILE A 902 17.99 -23.02 -12.41
C ILE A 902 17.49 -22.86 -13.86
N MET A 903 16.45 -22.05 -14.08
CA MET A 903 15.82 -21.85 -15.38
C MET A 903 16.77 -21.23 -16.42
N LEU A 904 17.66 -20.32 -16.00
CA LEU A 904 18.63 -19.70 -16.90
C LEU A 904 19.83 -20.62 -17.18
N CYS A 905 20.33 -21.29 -16.15
CA CYS A 905 21.51 -22.13 -16.31
C CYS A 905 21.19 -23.38 -17.13
N TYR A 906 20.00 -23.99 -16.98
CA TYR A 906 19.66 -25.15 -17.81
C TYR A 906 19.57 -24.76 -19.29
N SER A 907 18.92 -23.65 -19.65
CA SER A 907 18.75 -23.29 -21.06
C SER A 907 20.09 -22.99 -21.74
N LEU A 908 21.06 -22.47 -20.99
CA LEU A 908 22.42 -22.24 -21.49
C LEU A 908 23.27 -23.52 -21.56
N ILE A 909 23.08 -24.48 -20.65
CA ILE A 909 23.71 -25.82 -20.72
C ILE A 909 23.12 -26.64 -21.87
N GLU A 910 21.84 -26.49 -22.12
CA GLU A 910 21.12 -27.08 -23.24
C GLU A 910 21.60 -26.47 -24.56
N PHE A 911 21.67 -25.13 -24.63
CA PHE A 911 22.26 -24.40 -25.74
C PHE A 911 23.70 -24.84 -26.03
N SER A 912 24.55 -24.98 -25.01
CA SER A 912 25.94 -25.44 -25.22
C SER A 912 26.00 -26.90 -25.69
N THR A 913 25.12 -27.76 -25.16
CA THR A 913 24.98 -29.16 -25.64
C THR A 913 24.66 -29.19 -27.14
N VAL A 914 23.65 -28.42 -27.57
CA VAL A 914 23.25 -28.34 -28.98
C VAL A 914 24.36 -27.74 -29.84
N MET A 915 25.04 -26.67 -29.38
CA MET A 915 26.16 -26.06 -30.12
C MET A 915 27.33 -27.02 -30.34
N ILE A 916 27.68 -27.83 -29.34
CA ILE A 916 28.73 -28.86 -29.45
C ILE A 916 28.31 -29.92 -30.48
N LEU A 917 27.07 -30.38 -30.45
CA LEU A 917 26.55 -31.38 -31.39
C LEU A 917 26.38 -30.83 -32.82
N TYR A 918 26.04 -29.55 -32.97
CA TYR A 918 25.94 -28.88 -34.28
C TYR A 918 27.29 -28.82 -34.99
N ASN A 919 28.40 -28.89 -34.26
CA ASN A 919 29.72 -29.00 -34.87
C ASN A 919 29.88 -30.28 -35.71
N ILE A 920 29.17 -31.36 -35.38
CA ILE A 920 29.17 -32.61 -36.15
C ILE A 920 27.88 -32.82 -36.96
N ASP A 921 27.07 -31.76 -37.14
CA ASP A 921 25.72 -31.86 -37.75
C ASP A 921 24.78 -32.84 -37.03
N GLY A 922 25.06 -33.17 -35.76
CA GLY A 922 24.19 -33.93 -34.88
C GLY A 922 23.25 -33.01 -34.09
N ASN A 923 22.30 -33.61 -33.36
CA ASN A 923 21.44 -32.91 -32.40
C ASN A 923 20.95 -33.87 -31.31
N MET A 924 20.37 -33.33 -30.24
CA MET A 924 19.59 -34.12 -29.30
C MET A 924 18.27 -34.59 -29.91
N THR A 925 17.75 -35.70 -29.40
CA THR A 925 16.54 -36.35 -29.91
C THR A 925 15.29 -35.79 -29.22
N SER A 926 14.10 -35.98 -29.82
CA SER A 926 12.85 -35.41 -29.28
C SER A 926 12.54 -35.89 -27.85
N PHE A 927 12.79 -37.16 -27.54
CA PHE A 927 12.58 -37.71 -26.20
C PHE A 927 13.65 -37.26 -25.20
N GLN A 928 14.88 -36.98 -25.65
CA GLN A 928 15.93 -36.41 -24.80
C GLN A 928 15.54 -35.00 -24.31
N PHE A 929 15.06 -34.14 -25.21
CA PHE A 929 14.51 -32.82 -24.86
C PHE A 929 13.33 -32.95 -23.88
N LEU A 930 12.37 -33.82 -24.18
CA LEU A 930 11.20 -34.05 -23.33
C LEU A 930 11.59 -34.53 -21.91
N PHE A 931 12.55 -35.44 -21.82
CA PHE A 931 13.04 -35.96 -20.54
C PHE A 931 13.72 -34.87 -19.71
N ILE A 932 14.55 -34.03 -20.34
CA ILE A 932 15.20 -32.90 -19.65
C ILE A 932 14.13 -31.93 -19.13
N ASP A 933 13.27 -31.42 -20.01
CA ASP A 933 12.38 -30.31 -19.66
C ASP A 933 11.27 -30.72 -18.71
N ILE A 934 10.66 -31.89 -18.91
CA ILE A 934 9.51 -32.33 -18.10
C ILE A 934 9.95 -33.19 -16.92
N CYS A 935 10.73 -34.25 -17.16
CA CYS A 935 11.06 -35.20 -16.10
C CYS A 935 12.08 -34.64 -15.11
N LEU A 936 13.03 -33.80 -15.55
CA LEU A 936 14.02 -33.18 -14.67
C LEU A 936 13.61 -31.75 -14.29
N ILE A 937 13.62 -30.81 -15.23
CA ILE A 937 13.56 -29.38 -14.93
C ILE A 937 12.22 -28.98 -14.33
N LEU A 938 11.09 -29.33 -14.96
CA LEU A 938 9.77 -29.01 -14.43
C LEU A 938 9.51 -29.69 -13.10
N ASN A 939 9.92 -30.95 -12.96
CA ASN A 939 9.81 -31.70 -11.71
C ASN A 939 10.56 -31.00 -10.57
N PHE A 940 11.84 -30.70 -10.78
CA PHE A 940 12.68 -30.04 -9.78
C PHE A 940 12.16 -28.64 -9.47
N ALA A 941 11.83 -27.83 -10.48
CA ALA A 941 11.27 -26.49 -10.29
C ALA A 941 9.96 -26.52 -9.48
N SER A 942 9.11 -27.52 -9.72
CA SER A 942 7.84 -27.69 -9.01
C SER A 942 8.04 -28.02 -7.53
N PHE A 943 8.98 -28.91 -7.19
CA PHE A 943 9.23 -29.27 -5.78
C PHE A 943 10.19 -28.32 -5.06
N PHE A 944 11.01 -27.56 -5.78
CA PHE A 944 11.96 -26.59 -5.22
C PHE A 944 11.25 -25.55 -4.33
N GLY A 945 10.06 -25.09 -4.73
CA GLY A 945 9.28 -24.09 -3.99
C GLY A 945 8.61 -24.57 -2.70
N MET A 946 8.57 -25.88 -2.46
CA MET A 946 7.96 -26.46 -1.25
C MET A 946 8.83 -26.31 0.00
N THR A 947 10.12 -25.99 -0.17
CA THR A 947 11.05 -25.80 0.96
C THR A 947 10.58 -24.67 1.86
N LYS A 948 10.40 -24.98 3.15
CA LYS A 948 9.85 -24.06 4.14
C LYS A 948 10.86 -22.97 4.55
N ALA A 949 10.33 -21.85 5.04
CA ALA A 949 11.14 -20.80 5.66
C ALA A 949 11.89 -21.32 6.90
N HIS A 950 13.05 -20.74 7.17
CA HIS A 950 13.81 -20.99 8.39
C HIS A 950 13.06 -20.44 9.63
N GLU A 951 13.27 -21.05 10.79
CA GLU A 951 12.51 -20.73 12.01
C GLU A 951 12.94 -19.39 12.62
N THR A 952 14.23 -19.08 12.55
CA THR A 952 14.79 -17.80 13.00
C THR A 952 14.80 -16.77 11.88
N LEU A 953 14.59 -15.50 12.23
CA LEU A 953 14.68 -14.39 11.30
C LEU A 953 16.13 -13.90 11.23
N ASP A 954 16.74 -13.97 10.05
CA ASP A 954 18.14 -13.53 9.87
C ASP A 954 18.31 -12.00 10.02
N LYS A 955 19.53 -11.52 10.24
CA LYS A 955 19.80 -10.08 10.35
C LYS A 955 19.92 -9.37 9.00
N VAL A 956 20.34 -10.10 7.97
CA VAL A 956 20.57 -9.54 6.64
C VAL A 956 19.40 -9.93 5.74
N PRO A 957 18.77 -9.00 5.02
CA PRO A 957 17.79 -9.36 4.00
C PRO A 957 18.48 -9.96 2.76
N PRO A 958 17.81 -10.88 2.02
CA PRO A 958 18.30 -11.38 0.74
C PRO A 958 18.61 -10.26 -0.27
N ALA A 959 19.50 -10.56 -1.22
CA ALA A 959 19.75 -9.66 -2.35
C ALA A 959 18.49 -9.47 -3.20
N ASN A 960 18.23 -8.24 -3.63
CA ASN A 960 17.01 -7.84 -4.36
C ASN A 960 17.20 -7.68 -5.88
N SER A 961 18.42 -7.85 -6.39
CA SER A 961 18.74 -7.73 -7.82
C SER A 961 19.42 -8.99 -8.34
N LEU A 962 18.88 -9.53 -9.43
CA LEU A 962 19.48 -10.66 -10.16
C LEU A 962 20.74 -10.25 -10.91
N MET A 963 20.83 -8.98 -11.31
CA MET A 963 21.99 -8.40 -11.98
C MET A 963 23.12 -8.01 -11.02
N GLY A 964 23.05 -8.47 -9.76
CA GLY A 964 24.13 -8.29 -8.81
C GLY A 964 25.39 -9.04 -9.24
N PHE A 965 26.55 -8.54 -8.82
CA PHE A 965 27.84 -9.18 -9.08
C PHE A 965 27.89 -10.64 -8.61
N ILE A 966 27.38 -10.93 -7.40
CA ILE A 966 27.43 -12.28 -6.81
C ILE A 966 26.57 -13.29 -7.61
N PRO A 967 25.27 -13.04 -7.88
CA PRO A 967 24.48 -13.95 -8.72
C PRO A 967 25.06 -14.17 -10.12
N ILE A 968 25.53 -13.11 -10.79
CA ILE A 968 26.12 -13.24 -12.14
C ILE A 968 27.39 -14.10 -12.08
N LEU A 969 28.31 -13.82 -11.15
CA LEU A 969 29.55 -14.58 -10.99
C LEU A 969 29.26 -16.08 -10.74
N SER A 970 28.33 -16.37 -9.83
CA SER A 970 27.87 -17.73 -9.53
C SER A 970 27.34 -18.46 -10.77
N MET A 971 26.43 -17.83 -11.53
CA MET A 971 25.86 -18.42 -12.74
C MET A 971 26.91 -18.58 -13.85
N SER A 972 27.67 -17.52 -14.16
CA SER A 972 28.68 -17.55 -15.22
C SER A 972 29.74 -18.61 -14.98
N PHE A 973 30.20 -18.76 -13.74
CA PHE A 973 31.18 -19.78 -13.41
C PHE A 973 30.60 -21.20 -13.55
N TYR A 974 29.39 -21.43 -13.01
CA TYR A 974 28.71 -22.71 -13.16
C TYR A 974 28.57 -23.12 -14.63
N LEU A 975 28.23 -22.16 -15.49
CA LEU A 975 28.13 -22.36 -16.94
C LEU A 975 29.48 -22.69 -17.58
N ILE A 976 30.54 -21.94 -17.25
CA ILE A 976 31.89 -22.19 -17.80
C ILE A 976 32.36 -23.60 -17.43
N LEU A 977 32.19 -24.03 -16.18
CA LEU A 977 32.52 -25.39 -15.76
C LEU A 977 31.67 -26.43 -16.48
N SER A 978 30.36 -26.18 -16.63
CA SER A 978 29.46 -27.12 -17.29
C SER A 978 29.88 -27.34 -18.75
N VAL A 979 30.17 -26.26 -19.49
CA VAL A 979 30.69 -26.33 -20.86
C VAL A 979 32.05 -27.04 -20.92
N PHE A 980 32.95 -26.74 -19.98
CA PHE A 980 34.25 -27.41 -19.92
C PHE A 980 34.11 -28.93 -19.78
N PHE A 981 33.29 -29.41 -18.83
CA PHE A 981 33.10 -30.85 -18.64
C PHE A 981 32.31 -31.51 -19.78
N GLN A 982 31.40 -30.79 -20.46
CA GLN A 982 30.78 -31.28 -21.70
C GLN A 982 31.83 -31.50 -22.79
N LEU A 983 32.75 -30.55 -22.99
CA LEU A 983 33.85 -30.69 -23.96
C LEU A 983 34.81 -31.82 -23.57
N VAL A 984 35.12 -31.98 -22.28
CA VAL A 984 35.91 -33.12 -21.79
C VAL A 984 35.21 -34.43 -22.12
N GLY A 985 33.91 -34.57 -21.86
CA GLY A 985 33.16 -35.77 -22.25
C GLY A 985 33.16 -36.01 -23.75
N TYR A 986 32.97 -34.94 -24.54
CA TYR A 986 32.97 -34.98 -26.00
C TYR A 986 34.31 -35.45 -26.58
N TYR A 987 35.45 -34.95 -26.10
CA TYR A 987 36.76 -35.35 -26.61
C TYR A 987 37.27 -36.65 -26.00
N TRP A 988 36.96 -36.95 -24.73
CA TRP A 988 37.40 -38.19 -24.09
C TRP A 988 36.77 -39.42 -24.76
N ILE A 989 35.48 -39.37 -25.11
CA ILE A 989 34.85 -40.53 -25.79
C ILE A 989 35.54 -40.89 -27.12
N GLN A 990 36.19 -39.91 -27.77
CA GLN A 990 36.89 -40.07 -29.05
C GLN A 990 38.26 -40.74 -28.92
N THR A 991 38.81 -40.82 -27.70
CA THR A 991 40.14 -41.44 -27.50
C THR A 991 40.09 -42.96 -27.43
N TYR A 992 38.89 -43.56 -27.36
CA TYR A 992 38.73 -45.00 -27.26
C TYR A 992 38.77 -45.69 -28.63
N ASP A 993 39.37 -46.88 -28.70
CA ASP A 993 39.58 -47.63 -29.96
C ASP A 993 38.28 -48.05 -30.67
N TRP A 994 37.18 -48.17 -29.93
CA TRP A 994 35.86 -48.56 -30.47
C TRP A 994 35.03 -47.36 -30.98
N PHE A 995 35.52 -46.14 -30.81
CA PHE A 995 34.83 -44.93 -31.25
C PHE A 995 34.72 -44.89 -32.78
N LYS A 996 33.52 -44.54 -33.28
CA LYS A 996 33.29 -44.29 -34.70
C LYS A 996 32.80 -42.86 -34.87
N PRO A 997 33.49 -42.02 -35.68
CA PRO A 997 33.05 -40.66 -35.95
C PRO A 997 31.64 -40.64 -36.54
N PHE A 998 30.81 -39.71 -36.08
CA PHE A 998 29.49 -39.51 -36.66
C PHE A 998 29.58 -39.05 -38.13
N VAL A 999 28.79 -39.69 -38.99
CA VAL A 999 28.64 -39.31 -40.40
C VAL A 999 27.18 -39.00 -40.66
N TYR A 1000 26.91 -37.73 -40.98
CA TYR A 1000 25.55 -37.27 -41.24
C TYR A 1000 25.03 -37.80 -42.58
N ASN A 1001 23.95 -38.59 -42.56
CA ASN A 1001 23.31 -39.15 -43.75
C ASN A 1001 21.81 -38.83 -43.78
N HIS A 1002 21.40 -37.92 -44.67
CA HIS A 1002 19.99 -37.51 -44.85
C HIS A 1002 19.03 -38.64 -45.30
N LYS A 1003 19.53 -39.84 -45.63
CA LYS A 1003 18.74 -40.93 -46.22
C LYS A 1003 18.34 -42.05 -45.23
N ASP A 1004 18.92 -42.06 -44.03
CA ASP A 1004 18.64 -43.10 -43.02
C ASP A 1004 17.74 -42.54 -41.90
N ASP A 1005 16.75 -43.33 -41.46
CA ASP A 1005 15.82 -43.03 -40.35
C ASP A 1005 16.50 -42.94 -38.96
N THR A 1006 17.83 -43.05 -38.87
CA THR A 1006 18.64 -43.01 -37.63
C THR A 1006 19.58 -41.79 -37.58
N PHE A 1007 19.07 -40.65 -38.04
CA PHE A 1007 19.80 -39.43 -38.39
C PHE A 1007 20.46 -38.64 -37.22
N LEU A 1008 20.27 -39.04 -35.95
CA LEU A 1008 20.77 -38.31 -34.77
C LEU A 1008 21.56 -39.18 -33.76
N ILE A 1009 21.81 -40.45 -34.09
CA ILE A 1009 22.39 -41.40 -33.15
C ILE A 1009 23.92 -41.36 -33.23
N SER A 1010 24.60 -40.95 -32.15
CA SER A 1010 26.06 -40.86 -32.09
C SER A 1010 26.64 -41.16 -30.70
N TYR A 1011 27.91 -41.55 -30.66
CA TYR A 1011 28.65 -41.76 -29.40
C TYR A 1011 28.90 -40.45 -28.66
N GLU A 1012 29.10 -39.38 -29.43
CA GLU A 1012 29.26 -38.01 -28.95
C GLU A 1012 27.97 -37.50 -28.29
N ASN A 1013 26.80 -37.79 -28.89
CA ASN A 1013 25.50 -37.48 -28.29
C ASN A 1013 25.35 -38.24 -26.95
N PHE A 1014 25.67 -39.54 -26.91
CA PHE A 1014 25.63 -40.32 -25.66
C PHE A 1014 26.47 -39.66 -24.54
N ALA A 1015 27.71 -39.29 -24.84
CA ALA A 1015 28.61 -38.69 -23.86
C ALA A 1015 28.12 -37.32 -23.37
N VAL A 1016 27.82 -36.39 -24.29
CA VAL A 1016 27.42 -35.02 -23.92
C VAL A 1016 26.04 -35.01 -23.24
N TYR A 1017 25.06 -35.76 -23.75
CA TYR A 1017 23.72 -35.83 -23.17
C TYR A 1017 23.76 -36.32 -21.71
N HIS A 1018 24.48 -37.41 -21.42
CA HIS A 1018 24.54 -37.94 -20.06
C HIS A 1018 25.32 -37.03 -19.11
N VAL A 1019 26.41 -36.40 -19.55
CA VAL A 1019 27.10 -35.37 -18.75
C VAL A 1019 26.13 -34.22 -18.42
N SER A 1020 25.38 -33.70 -19.41
CA SER A 1020 24.41 -32.63 -19.22
C SER A 1020 23.29 -33.01 -18.25
N VAL A 1021 22.76 -34.24 -18.32
CA VAL A 1021 21.73 -34.75 -17.40
C VAL A 1021 22.18 -34.67 -15.94
N PHE A 1022 23.41 -35.09 -15.63
CA PHE A 1022 23.95 -34.97 -14.28
C PHE A 1022 24.26 -33.52 -13.87
N GLN A 1023 24.61 -32.66 -14.83
CA GLN A 1023 24.77 -31.22 -14.59
C GLN A 1023 23.43 -30.56 -14.20
N TYR A 1024 22.30 -30.96 -14.79
CA TYR A 1024 20.99 -30.44 -14.38
C TYR A 1024 20.64 -30.83 -12.93
N ILE A 1025 20.93 -32.07 -12.53
CA ILE A 1025 20.72 -32.54 -11.15
C ILE A 1025 21.65 -31.78 -10.18
N THR A 1026 22.94 -31.66 -10.53
CA THR A 1026 23.95 -30.93 -9.75
C THR A 1026 23.52 -29.48 -9.51
N MET A 1027 23.03 -28.81 -10.56
CA MET A 1027 22.56 -27.42 -10.51
C MET A 1027 21.46 -27.23 -9.46
N CYS A 1028 20.49 -28.15 -9.42
CA CYS A 1028 19.38 -28.09 -8.46
C CYS A 1028 19.85 -28.23 -7.01
N ILE A 1029 20.90 -29.01 -6.76
CA ILE A 1029 21.52 -29.15 -5.44
C ILE A 1029 22.30 -27.89 -5.07
N VAL A 1030 23.20 -27.44 -5.95
CA VAL A 1030 24.08 -26.27 -5.76
C VAL A 1030 23.27 -24.99 -5.50
N PHE A 1031 22.19 -24.78 -6.26
CA PHE A 1031 21.35 -23.58 -6.09
C PHE A 1031 20.25 -23.74 -5.03
N SER A 1032 20.02 -24.94 -4.47
CA SER A 1032 19.08 -25.17 -3.36
C SER A 1032 19.69 -24.84 -2.00
N LYS A 1033 20.07 -23.57 -1.82
CA LYS A 1033 20.57 -23.09 -0.55
C LYS A 1033 19.48 -23.11 0.53
N GLY A 1034 19.87 -23.58 1.72
CA GLY A 1034 19.04 -23.65 2.92
C GLY A 1034 19.23 -22.42 3.81
N LYS A 1035 20.01 -22.58 4.88
CA LYS A 1035 20.28 -21.51 5.86
C LYS A 1035 20.94 -20.30 5.17
N PRO A 1036 20.61 -19.06 5.56
CA PRO A 1036 19.83 -18.68 6.74
C PRO A 1036 18.31 -18.50 6.49
N TYR A 1037 17.82 -18.51 5.25
CA TYR A 1037 16.44 -18.13 4.92
C TYR A 1037 15.48 -19.30 4.74
N ARG A 1038 15.97 -20.44 4.28
CA ARG A 1038 15.19 -21.66 4.03
C ARG A 1038 15.67 -22.78 4.94
N LYS A 1039 14.82 -23.77 5.18
CA LYS A 1039 15.26 -25.01 5.81
C LYS A 1039 16.21 -25.78 4.88
N PRO A 1040 17.08 -26.65 5.42
CA PRO A 1040 17.96 -27.50 4.62
C PRO A 1040 17.20 -28.35 3.59
N LEU A 1041 17.88 -28.71 2.50
CA LEU A 1041 17.33 -29.48 1.37
C LEU A 1041 16.54 -30.73 1.82
N TYR A 1042 17.14 -31.54 2.70
CA TYR A 1042 16.58 -32.81 3.17
C TYR A 1042 15.25 -32.68 3.93
N THR A 1043 14.88 -31.48 4.39
CA THR A 1043 13.59 -31.25 5.05
C THR A 1043 12.42 -31.23 4.05
N ASN A 1044 12.72 -30.99 2.77
CA ASN A 1044 11.76 -31.09 1.68
C ASN A 1044 11.79 -32.54 1.16
N ILE A 1045 10.98 -33.40 1.78
CA ILE A 1045 10.91 -34.84 1.45
C ILE A 1045 10.55 -35.06 -0.02
N PRO A 1046 9.51 -34.42 -0.61
CA PRO A 1046 9.19 -34.61 -2.03
C PRO A 1046 10.35 -34.25 -2.96
N PHE A 1047 11.03 -33.12 -2.71
CA PHE A 1047 12.15 -32.69 -3.55
C PHE A 1047 13.36 -33.62 -3.42
N THR A 1048 13.69 -34.03 -2.20
CA THR A 1048 14.83 -34.92 -1.93
C THR A 1048 14.59 -36.32 -2.51
N LEU A 1049 13.38 -36.85 -2.34
CA LEU A 1049 12.98 -38.13 -2.96
C LEU A 1049 13.07 -38.03 -4.48
N SER A 1050 12.60 -36.94 -5.07
CA SER A 1050 12.70 -36.73 -6.51
C SER A 1050 14.15 -36.69 -6.99
N LEU A 1051 15.03 -35.93 -6.32
CA LEU A 1051 16.46 -35.89 -6.65
C LEU A 1051 17.11 -37.28 -6.60
N ILE A 1052 16.82 -38.06 -5.55
CA ILE A 1052 17.37 -39.42 -5.41
C ILE A 1052 16.83 -40.32 -6.52
N LEU A 1053 15.51 -40.34 -6.74
CA LEU A 1053 14.87 -41.21 -7.73
C LEU A 1053 15.34 -40.90 -9.15
N THR A 1054 15.40 -39.61 -9.51
CA THR A 1054 15.88 -39.17 -10.82
C THR A 1054 17.37 -39.45 -11.00
N THR A 1055 18.20 -39.25 -9.97
CA THR A 1055 19.63 -39.62 -10.04
C THR A 1055 19.81 -41.11 -10.26
N VAL A 1056 19.11 -41.96 -9.51
CA VAL A 1056 19.15 -43.42 -9.69
C VAL A 1056 18.68 -43.81 -11.10
N LEU A 1057 17.61 -43.20 -11.59
CA LEU A 1057 17.11 -43.42 -12.94
C LEU A 1057 18.14 -43.03 -14.00
N CYS A 1058 18.78 -41.86 -13.87
CA CYS A 1058 19.80 -41.39 -14.82
C CYS A 1058 21.06 -42.25 -14.80
N VAL A 1059 21.50 -42.72 -13.62
CA VAL A 1059 22.59 -43.69 -13.48
C VAL A 1059 22.23 -45.01 -14.15
N TRP A 1060 21.00 -45.49 -13.97
CA TRP A 1060 20.52 -46.71 -14.62
C TRP A 1060 20.47 -46.58 -16.14
N ILE A 1061 19.96 -45.45 -16.66
CA ILE A 1061 19.96 -45.14 -18.11
C ILE A 1061 21.40 -45.08 -18.65
N ALA A 1062 22.35 -44.55 -17.90
CA ALA A 1062 23.74 -44.43 -18.34
C ALA A 1062 24.52 -45.76 -18.32
N LEU A 1063 24.28 -46.62 -17.31
CA LEU A 1063 25.05 -47.84 -17.12
C LEU A 1063 24.40 -49.07 -17.77
N HIS A 1064 23.08 -49.25 -17.60
CA HIS A 1064 22.37 -50.46 -18.05
C HIS A 1064 20.95 -50.14 -18.54
N PRO A 1065 20.81 -49.33 -19.60
CA PRO A 1065 19.50 -49.05 -20.16
C PRO A 1065 18.92 -50.31 -20.83
N THR A 1066 17.67 -50.64 -20.53
CA THR A 1066 16.93 -51.70 -21.24
C THR A 1066 16.67 -51.35 -22.70
N ASP A 1067 16.52 -52.36 -23.56
CA ASP A 1067 16.40 -52.18 -25.02
C ASP A 1067 15.28 -51.22 -25.44
N TRP A 1068 14.14 -51.26 -24.74
CA TRP A 1068 13.02 -50.34 -25.03
C TRP A 1068 13.37 -48.88 -24.71
N VAL A 1069 14.19 -48.62 -23.68
CA VAL A 1069 14.66 -47.27 -23.31
C VAL A 1069 15.66 -46.78 -24.34
N ASN A 1070 16.62 -47.61 -24.75
CA ASN A 1070 17.57 -47.24 -25.81
C ASN A 1070 16.88 -46.89 -27.12
N LYS A 1071 15.82 -47.63 -27.46
CA LYS A 1071 15.02 -47.38 -28.66
C LYS A 1071 14.22 -46.08 -28.58
N ILE A 1072 13.66 -45.73 -27.41
CA ILE A 1072 12.91 -44.48 -27.22
C ILE A 1072 13.84 -43.26 -27.15
N MET A 1073 14.95 -43.39 -26.42
CA MET A 1073 15.93 -42.31 -26.23
C MET A 1073 16.90 -42.17 -27.40
N GLU A 1074 16.86 -43.12 -28.35
CA GLU A 1074 17.74 -43.20 -29.53
C GLU A 1074 19.23 -43.09 -29.14
N LEU A 1075 19.63 -43.87 -28.14
CA LEU A 1075 21.01 -43.88 -27.61
C LEU A 1075 21.82 -45.03 -28.21
N ILE A 1076 23.07 -44.75 -28.61
CA ILE A 1076 24.06 -45.82 -28.83
C ILE A 1076 24.63 -46.24 -27.49
N VAL A 1077 24.48 -47.52 -27.19
CA VAL A 1077 25.02 -48.15 -25.99
C VAL A 1077 26.53 -48.35 -26.16
N THR A 1078 27.33 -47.57 -25.42
CA THR A 1078 28.80 -47.69 -25.40
C THR A 1078 29.27 -48.96 -24.67
N PRO A 1079 30.51 -49.42 -24.90
CA PRO A 1079 31.17 -50.38 -24.00
C PRO A 1079 31.28 -49.83 -22.57
N MET A 1080 31.48 -50.72 -21.59
CA MET A 1080 31.45 -50.37 -20.16
C MET A 1080 32.40 -49.22 -19.79
N GLU A 1081 33.58 -49.17 -20.41
CA GLU A 1081 34.58 -48.11 -20.19
C GLU A 1081 34.02 -46.72 -20.51
N GLY A 1082 33.29 -46.57 -21.63
CA GLY A 1082 32.64 -45.32 -22.01
C GLY A 1082 31.52 -44.92 -21.04
N ARG A 1083 30.76 -45.90 -20.52
CA ARG A 1083 29.70 -45.65 -19.53
C ARG A 1083 30.26 -45.16 -18.21
N TYR A 1084 31.31 -45.81 -17.70
CA TYR A 1084 31.97 -45.40 -16.45
C TYR A 1084 32.65 -44.04 -16.60
N ALA A 1085 33.23 -43.73 -17.76
CA ALA A 1085 33.87 -42.44 -18.01
C ALA A 1085 32.89 -41.28 -17.79
N VAL A 1086 31.66 -41.38 -18.30
CA VAL A 1086 30.64 -40.33 -18.12
C VAL A 1086 30.25 -40.15 -16.65
N ILE A 1087 30.09 -41.24 -15.90
CA ILE A 1087 29.78 -41.17 -14.46
C ILE A 1087 30.93 -40.53 -13.67
N ILE A 1088 32.18 -40.87 -13.99
CA ILE A 1088 33.36 -40.27 -13.34
C ILE A 1088 33.39 -38.76 -13.60
N ILE A 1089 33.18 -38.33 -14.85
CA ILE A 1089 33.11 -36.91 -15.21
C ILE A 1089 31.99 -36.20 -14.42
N ALA A 1090 30.81 -36.82 -14.31
CA ALA A 1090 29.68 -36.27 -13.57
C ALA A 1090 29.99 -36.10 -12.07
N VAL A 1091 30.63 -37.08 -11.43
CA VAL A 1091 31.01 -37.00 -10.01
C VAL A 1091 32.05 -35.91 -9.78
N ILE A 1092 33.06 -35.81 -10.64
CA ILE A 1092 34.09 -34.76 -10.55
C ILE A 1092 33.44 -33.38 -10.74
N ASN A 1093 32.58 -33.23 -11.74
CA ASN A 1093 31.83 -31.99 -11.98
C ASN A 1093 31.03 -31.57 -10.74
N PHE A 1094 30.27 -32.51 -10.15
CA PHE A 1094 29.50 -32.27 -8.93
C PHE A 1094 30.37 -31.75 -7.78
N LEU A 1095 31.49 -32.41 -7.49
CA LEU A 1095 32.39 -32.03 -6.41
C LEU A 1095 33.00 -30.63 -6.64
N VAL A 1096 33.46 -30.35 -7.85
CA VAL A 1096 34.06 -29.05 -8.20
C VAL A 1096 33.03 -27.92 -8.10
N CYS A 1097 31.82 -28.13 -8.61
CA CYS A 1097 30.74 -27.14 -8.54
C CYS A 1097 30.31 -26.84 -7.09
N MET A 1098 30.19 -27.87 -6.26
CA MET A 1098 29.87 -27.72 -4.83
C MET A 1098 30.95 -26.93 -4.08
N ILE A 1099 32.23 -27.31 -4.26
CA ILE A 1099 33.36 -26.63 -3.62
C ILE A 1099 33.40 -25.14 -4.00
N PHE A 1100 33.17 -24.83 -5.27
CA PHE A 1100 33.23 -23.44 -5.72
C PHE A 1100 32.08 -22.60 -5.16
N GLU A 1101 30.84 -23.07 -5.22
CA GLU A 1101 29.70 -22.28 -4.75
C GLU A 1101 29.77 -22.07 -3.23
N ASP A 1102 30.08 -23.11 -2.46
CA ASP A 1102 30.10 -23.03 -0.99
C ASP A 1102 31.32 -22.26 -0.46
N ILE A 1103 32.52 -22.50 -1.00
CA ILE A 1103 33.76 -21.90 -0.49
C ILE A 1103 34.06 -20.57 -1.19
N ILE A 1104 34.01 -20.52 -2.51
CA ILE A 1104 34.47 -19.35 -3.26
C ILE A 1104 33.37 -18.29 -3.31
N VAL A 1105 32.14 -18.65 -3.70
CA VAL A 1105 31.06 -17.66 -3.82
C VAL A 1105 30.54 -17.25 -2.44
N ASP A 1106 30.14 -18.21 -1.61
CA ASP A 1106 29.44 -17.90 -0.36
C ASP A 1106 30.36 -17.48 0.79
N TYR A 1107 31.51 -18.13 0.94
CA TYR A 1107 32.44 -17.75 2.00
C TYR A 1107 33.36 -16.60 1.54
N PHE A 1108 34.10 -16.77 0.45
CA PHE A 1108 35.11 -15.79 0.06
C PHE A 1108 34.52 -14.52 -0.56
N VAL A 1109 33.70 -14.65 -1.61
CA VAL A 1109 33.15 -13.49 -2.33
C VAL A 1109 32.11 -12.75 -1.48
N SER A 1110 31.14 -13.45 -0.91
CA SER A 1110 30.03 -12.81 -0.19
C SER A 1110 30.44 -12.22 1.17
N LYS A 1111 31.29 -12.90 1.96
CA LYS A 1111 31.68 -12.41 3.30
C LYS A 1111 32.94 -11.55 3.32
N ILE A 1112 33.90 -11.76 2.42
CA ILE A 1112 35.20 -11.06 2.48
C ILE A 1112 35.28 -9.95 1.42
N ILE A 1113 34.94 -10.24 0.17
CA ILE A 1113 35.11 -9.30 -0.96
C ILE A 1113 33.96 -8.30 -1.02
N ALA A 1114 32.71 -8.77 -1.04
CA ALA A 1114 31.53 -7.93 -1.26
C ALA A 1114 31.40 -6.77 -0.26
N PRO A 1115 31.71 -6.92 1.05
CA PRO A 1115 31.68 -5.80 1.98
C PRO A 1115 32.77 -4.75 1.71
N ARG A 1116 33.95 -5.16 1.22
CA ARG A 1116 35.08 -4.25 0.94
C ARG A 1116 34.85 -3.37 -0.29
N PHE A 1117 34.14 -3.88 -1.29
CA PHE A 1117 33.78 -3.13 -2.50
C PHE A 1117 32.46 -2.37 -2.38
N ARG A 1118 31.78 -2.46 -1.23
CA ARG A 1118 30.51 -1.77 -0.99
C ARG A 1118 30.77 -0.28 -0.71
N ASN A 1119 30.78 0.51 -1.77
CA ASN A 1119 30.83 1.96 -1.65
C ASN A 1119 29.48 2.50 -1.16
N ILE A 1120 29.43 2.93 0.11
CA ILE A 1120 28.22 3.44 0.77
C ILE A 1120 27.73 4.71 0.05
N ASP A 1121 28.65 5.52 -0.47
CA ASP A 1121 28.36 6.83 -1.08
C ASP A 1121 27.69 6.70 -2.46
N LYS A 1122 27.84 5.54 -3.13
CA LYS A 1122 27.17 5.20 -4.39
C LYS A 1122 25.90 4.34 -4.20
N SER A 1123 25.51 4.04 -2.96
CA SER A 1123 24.37 3.18 -2.68
C SER A 1123 23.04 3.91 -2.86
N ASN A 1124 22.04 3.26 -3.46
CA ASN A 1124 20.67 3.79 -3.49
C ASN A 1124 20.03 3.93 -2.09
N LYS A 1125 20.64 3.38 -1.04
CA LYS A 1125 20.17 3.45 0.35
C LYS A 1125 20.71 4.71 1.03
N GLN A 1126 20.09 5.86 0.79
CA GLN A 1126 20.50 7.15 1.33
C GLN A 1126 20.54 7.16 2.87
N TYR A 1127 19.66 6.41 3.53
CA TYR A 1127 19.66 6.30 5.00
C TYR A 1127 20.97 5.78 5.60
N LEU A 1128 21.73 4.95 4.87
CA LEU A 1128 23.03 4.45 5.35
C LEU A 1128 24.07 5.57 5.36
N LYS A 1129 24.03 6.47 4.37
CA LYS A 1129 24.88 7.65 4.31
C LYS A 1129 24.51 8.60 5.45
N VAL A 1130 23.22 8.91 5.62
CA VAL A 1130 22.74 9.74 6.74
C VAL A 1130 23.13 9.14 8.09
N ALA A 1131 22.94 7.83 8.30
CA ALA A 1131 23.32 7.19 9.55
C ALA A 1131 24.84 7.25 9.82
N LYS A 1132 25.67 7.15 8.77
CA LYS A 1132 27.13 7.31 8.87
C LYS A 1132 27.49 8.74 9.23
N ASP A 1133 26.90 9.73 8.55
CA ASP A 1133 27.12 11.16 8.82
C ASP A 1133 26.75 11.51 10.25
N LEU A 1134 25.62 10.99 10.75
CA LEU A 1134 25.17 11.15 12.13
C LEU A 1134 26.10 10.49 13.15
N ASN A 1135 26.68 9.34 12.84
CA ASN A 1135 27.63 8.69 13.73
C ASN A 1135 29.02 9.37 13.72
N SER A 1136 29.36 10.11 12.65
CA SER A 1136 30.60 10.88 12.55
C SER A 1136 30.50 12.28 13.16
N ASP A 1137 29.31 12.88 13.18
CA ASP A 1137 29.07 14.20 13.74
C ASP A 1137 28.84 14.12 15.25
N ILE A 1138 29.90 14.33 16.04
CA ILE A 1138 29.89 14.26 17.51
C ILE A 1138 29.11 15.43 18.14
N ASN A 1139 28.87 16.51 17.37
CA ASN A 1139 28.23 17.73 17.87
C ASN A 1139 26.73 17.78 17.61
N TRP A 1140 26.19 16.84 16.84
CA TRP A 1140 24.77 16.75 16.53
C TRP A 1140 24.11 15.58 17.28
N PRO A 1141 22.92 15.76 17.90
CA PRO A 1141 22.12 16.98 17.98
C PRO A 1141 22.62 17.96 19.06
N SER A 1142 22.43 19.26 18.84
CA SER A 1142 22.74 20.34 19.78
C SER A 1142 21.74 20.36 20.95
N ILE A 1143 21.99 19.50 21.95
CA ILE A 1143 21.20 19.45 23.18
C ILE A 1143 21.54 20.71 23.99
N SER A 1144 20.59 21.66 24.05
CA SER A 1144 20.54 22.90 24.87
C SER A 1144 20.56 24.23 24.12
N ASP A 1145 21.02 24.29 22.87
CA ASP A 1145 21.00 25.53 22.08
C ASP A 1145 19.79 25.54 21.14
N LYS A 1146 19.01 26.63 21.15
CA LYS A 1146 18.01 26.86 20.09
C LYS A 1146 18.79 27.10 18.80
N GLU A 1147 18.84 26.11 17.91
CA GLU A 1147 19.37 26.31 16.56
C GLU A 1147 18.45 27.27 15.81
N THR A 1148 18.92 28.51 15.62
CA THR A 1148 18.30 29.52 14.78
C THR A 1148 19.05 29.55 13.45
N VAL A 1149 18.35 29.27 12.35
CA VAL A 1149 18.93 29.40 11.00
C VAL A 1149 18.48 30.75 10.44
N ILE A 1150 19.45 31.61 10.12
CA ILE A 1150 19.20 32.85 9.39
C ILE A 1150 18.85 32.46 7.95
N LEU A 1151 17.62 32.73 7.53
CA LEU A 1151 17.16 32.59 6.13
C LEU A 1151 17.82 33.68 5.26
N ASN A 1152 19.12 33.55 4.99
CA ASN A 1152 19.76 34.37 3.97
C ASN A 1152 19.56 33.72 2.59
N ASP A 1153 18.99 34.51 1.67
CA ASP A 1153 18.75 34.23 0.25
C ASP A 1153 17.76 33.11 -0.10
N PHE A 1154 16.48 33.32 0.21
CA PHE A 1154 15.41 32.86 -0.68
C PHE A 1154 15.03 34.02 -1.62
N SER A 1155 15.61 34.01 -2.82
CA SER A 1155 15.05 34.77 -3.93
C SER A 1155 13.58 34.38 -4.12
N ARG A 1156 12.74 35.38 -4.36
CA ARG A 1156 11.28 35.26 -4.51
C ARG A 1156 10.81 34.29 -5.62
N ASP A 1157 11.72 33.72 -6.40
CA ASP A 1157 11.43 32.79 -7.49
C ASP A 1157 11.56 31.30 -7.08
N GLY A 1158 12.10 30.98 -5.89
CA GLY A 1158 12.28 29.60 -5.41
C GLY A 1158 11.03 28.93 -4.82
N ILE A 1159 9.95 29.68 -4.60
CA ILE A 1159 8.70 29.17 -3.98
C ILE A 1159 7.76 28.56 -5.03
N LEU A 1160 8.04 28.76 -6.32
CA LEU A 1160 7.15 28.36 -7.42
C LEU A 1160 7.39 26.93 -7.96
N ASN A 1161 8.47 26.26 -7.58
CA ASN A 1161 8.78 24.91 -8.05
C ASN A 1161 8.98 23.94 -6.88
N GLY A 1162 7.89 23.61 -6.20
CA GLY A 1162 7.85 22.50 -5.25
C GLY A 1162 7.92 21.15 -5.97
N VAL A 1163 8.96 20.38 -5.65
CA VAL A 1163 9.21 18.97 -6.05
C VAL A 1163 9.66 18.76 -7.50
N VAL A 1164 10.91 19.12 -7.83
CA VAL A 1164 11.72 18.36 -8.80
C VAL A 1164 13.21 18.48 -8.42
N ASN A 1165 13.92 17.34 -8.48
CA ASN A 1165 15.37 17.13 -8.41
C ASN A 1165 16.05 17.06 -7.03
N ASN A 1166 16.29 15.81 -6.60
CA ASN A 1166 17.43 15.43 -5.77
C ASN A 1166 18.74 15.57 -6.55
N GLY A 1167 19.47 16.66 -6.31
CA GLY A 1167 20.89 16.78 -6.65
C GLY A 1167 21.65 17.16 -5.38
N TYR A 1168 22.60 16.32 -4.97
CA TYR A 1168 23.57 16.66 -3.93
C TYR A 1168 24.34 17.92 -4.37
N ILE A 1169 24.36 18.96 -3.53
CA ILE A 1169 25.29 20.07 -3.67
C ILE A 1169 26.48 19.75 -2.76
N ASP A 1170 27.66 19.63 -3.37
CA ASP A 1170 28.94 19.46 -2.69
C ASP A 1170 29.27 20.71 -1.87
N HIS A 1171 29.74 20.50 -0.63
CA HIS A 1171 30.24 21.55 0.24
C HIS A 1171 31.66 21.92 -0.17
N GLU A 1172 31.83 22.98 -0.96
CA GLU A 1172 33.09 23.74 -1.03
C GLU A 1172 32.78 25.16 -1.52
N ASN A 1173 32.71 26.11 -0.58
CA ASN A 1173 33.06 27.55 -0.68
C ASN A 1173 32.24 28.39 0.30
N SER A 1174 32.74 28.49 1.53
CA SER A 1174 32.36 29.56 2.46
C SER A 1174 33.18 30.82 2.13
N VAL A 1175 32.57 31.83 1.52
CA VAL A 1175 33.09 33.20 1.58
C VAL A 1175 32.24 33.98 2.57
N ILE A 1176 32.90 34.38 3.65
CA ILE A 1176 32.41 35.24 4.71
C ILE A 1176 32.12 36.62 4.13
N THR A 1177 30.90 37.12 4.30
CA THR A 1177 30.67 38.57 4.29
C THR A 1177 29.69 38.94 5.39
N LYS A 1178 30.18 39.75 6.33
CA LYS A 1178 29.46 40.35 7.45
C LYS A 1178 28.49 41.41 6.93
N CYS A 1179 27.23 41.33 7.35
CA CYS A 1179 26.45 42.39 8.01
C CYS A 1179 25.06 41.85 8.37
#